data_AF-A0A2G0Y5R2-F1
#
_entry.id   AF-A0A2G0Y5R2-F1
#
_cell.length_a   1.000
_cell.length_b   1.000
_cell.length_c   1.000
_cell.angle_alpha   90.00
_cell.angle_beta   90.00
_cell.angle_gamma   90.00
#
_symmetry.space_group_name_H-M   'P 1'
#
loop_
_entity.id
_entity.type
_entity.pdbx_description
1 polymer ?
#
loop_
_entity_poly.entity_id
_entity_poly.type
_entity_poly.pdbx_seq_one_letter_code
_entity_poly.pdbx_strand_id
1 'polypeptide(L)'
;MFKHLEMNERVSCALAALIFSALALVFCLDVAVAPKYADFVVGSVTWSAQTKFQDLVAVPAFLVAFVCAFLFLASTIERQKRLFGTDSALELSSQYLWWSLPAIAAIASFVFFEQKDSRIFYGSISGITFIALAATASALRGIDVNPRIYSVGALGILLLALVKPELALVLGRAPAAMASDIDLTRLSRLGYVIAALGWVAGLIYAIWSPKGFSRNVSKLLLIVQLGLSTFYLVLYPARLQEPNGSVSKYDTSVWLKVLLVGMIAWAIIDVIKRFKKYSLSQDLSALFSPVAFFGLLLALKAGNTIFPVVSPDDYHFGESMLGWWSYLHGVVPYIGYIPAHGIIGDDFTQFLSFAFYDGSAGTIAQVGNLAFAVLAFASFLSLYYFTRSIGFAFISIFCLFGNLSWLYLTPFLCLWLSPRLYIRPTHWLMVWMVTAPIAVLGVPPQGLLLAAASGLMAAYFAWRVWQNRKTEPLTGVIAMAVVILVVGLVTPIGSMLLGAIRYVLENGPINQVAYGIPWSLSWVAGGQRGFVFEVVRMSWVAIPLVCLLLIYGWCKDANRRAVAVFPLVIVLFFVLLLIPYSMGRIDPGAMSRPGLAASLGWAILLPVAVWRVLDSGTRVMMIVIVASISSVLGFAPFTTAINNLIQSTAATIATPVLRDGPSAGLPNLGRASVQEEHWVRLTSLSKVLAEHVPAGETYLDLTSRNAQYFYLGYRPLLPVTAAYNMVSPAQQQRAIDTLKGSLPTVALLEGVNVIHDGGGLALRNPYLYRFIVDHYDPAYVNGFILGYKKGSVEAQSLQIDIPLMDFTDVHWLRGVHRNAAAAYVEDPALVSLIKVGDEVRTHSGDVRRVVRVDVAGQSVWLEGPPLEVSSTGSKSSVTLLKTDARELAEYKTALLQTAFGQAELQKIPVAWGRSQASLDKKMTRVKSLDDLNPSLNQLAVQEEAYRVEGADPSMSFDLSALKISGHDAGLLKFEFRCSGRAAEPRMQVFWWGDGQQGPFEASSVRFNAEDGTLIVPLDASPRWLMLQHVKGIRIDLDNAGACSSFKVDNLGLYQRQH
;
A
#
# COMPACT_ATOMS: atom_id res chain seq x y z
N MET A 1 53.95 0.88 5.43
CA MET A 1 52.67 0.15 5.33
C MET A 1 51.66 0.86 4.42
N PHE A 2 51.09 2.02 4.79
CA PHE A 2 49.94 2.62 4.07
C PHE A 2 50.15 3.04 2.60
N LYS A 3 51.38 3.41 2.18
CA LYS A 3 51.65 3.86 0.80
C LYS A 3 51.51 2.77 -0.27
N HIS A 4 51.53 1.49 0.10
CA HIS A 4 51.52 0.37 -0.86
C HIS A 4 50.13 -0.23 -1.13
N LEU A 5 49.11 0.23 -0.40
CA LEU A 5 47.72 -0.20 -0.60
C LEU A 5 46.98 0.79 -1.49
N GLU A 6 46.19 0.28 -2.43
CA GLU A 6 45.25 1.03 -3.26
C GLU A 6 44.02 1.50 -2.47
N MET A 7 43.24 2.43 -3.03
CA MET A 7 42.08 3.00 -2.33
C MET A 7 41.06 1.93 -1.93
N ASN A 8 40.73 1.00 -2.83
CA ASN A 8 39.78 -0.08 -2.57
C ASN A 8 40.24 -1.00 -1.44
N GLU A 9 41.54 -1.31 -1.40
CA GLU A 9 42.16 -2.12 -0.34
C GLU A 9 42.06 -1.41 1.02
N ARG A 10 42.36 -0.11 1.09
CA ARG A 10 42.25 0.69 2.33
C ARG A 10 40.82 0.77 2.85
N VAL A 11 39.85 1.02 1.95
CA VAL A 11 38.43 1.09 2.29
C VAL A 11 37.94 -0.26 2.82
N SER A 12 38.36 -1.38 2.20
CA SER A 12 37.99 -2.72 2.68
C SER A 12 38.48 -3.01 4.10
N CYS A 13 39.73 -2.66 4.41
CA CYS A 13 40.30 -2.82 5.76
C CYS A 13 39.61 -1.93 6.78
N ALA A 14 39.31 -0.68 6.43
CA ALA A 14 38.62 0.25 7.31
C ALA A 14 37.21 -0.23 7.65
N LEU A 15 36.45 -0.68 6.64
CA LEU A 15 35.11 -1.20 6.82
C LEU A 15 35.10 -2.50 7.64
N ALA A 16 36.02 -3.42 7.38
CA ALA A 16 36.16 -4.64 8.15
C ALA A 16 36.59 -4.37 9.60
N ALA A 17 37.54 -3.45 9.83
CA ALA A 17 37.98 -3.06 11.17
C ALA A 17 36.87 -2.39 11.99
N LEU A 18 36.02 -1.58 11.34
CA LEU A 18 34.86 -0.93 11.96
C LEU A 18 33.89 -1.93 12.60
N ILE A 19 33.79 -3.15 12.07
CA ILE A 19 32.93 -4.21 12.61
C ILE A 19 33.47 -4.73 13.94
N PHE A 20 34.79 -4.97 14.03
CA PHE A 20 35.43 -5.37 15.29
C PHE A 20 35.26 -4.30 16.36
N SER A 21 35.36 -3.02 15.97
CA SER A 21 35.15 -1.88 16.86
C SER A 21 33.70 -1.73 17.30
N ALA A 22 32.74 -1.95 16.39
CA ALA A 22 31.32 -1.92 16.71
C ALA A 22 30.95 -3.01 17.73
N LEU A 23 31.53 -4.21 17.63
CA LEU A 23 31.32 -5.26 18.62
C LEU A 23 31.92 -4.89 19.98
N ALA A 24 33.11 -4.27 20.02
CA ALA A 24 33.68 -3.75 21.26
C ALA A 24 32.74 -2.72 21.92
N LEU A 25 32.08 -1.88 21.11
CA LEU A 25 31.10 -0.92 21.59
C LEU A 25 29.83 -1.59 22.13
N VAL A 26 29.30 -2.63 21.46
CA VAL A 26 28.17 -3.44 21.98
C VAL A 26 28.53 -4.08 23.32
N PHE A 27 29.70 -4.71 23.43
CA PHE A 27 30.15 -5.31 24.70
C PHE A 27 30.35 -4.26 25.80
N CYS A 28 30.88 -3.07 25.49
CA CYS A 28 31.05 -2.00 26.47
C CYS A 28 29.71 -1.43 26.96
N LEU A 29 28.68 -1.43 26.10
CA LEU A 29 27.32 -0.95 26.42
C LEU A 29 26.46 -2.00 27.15
N ASP A 30 26.80 -3.29 27.10
CA ASP A 30 26.13 -4.36 27.85
C ASP A 30 26.72 -4.57 29.26
N VAL A 31 27.76 -3.82 29.65
CA VAL A 31 28.39 -3.92 30.98
C VAL A 31 27.71 -2.98 31.97
N ALA A 32 26.79 -3.53 32.76
CA ALA A 32 26.17 -2.83 33.89
C ALA A 32 27.02 -2.99 35.17
N VAL A 33 27.67 -1.91 35.61
CA VAL A 33 28.30 -1.81 36.93
C VAL A 33 27.45 -0.88 37.79
N ALA A 34 26.92 -1.35 38.92
CA ALA A 34 26.12 -0.53 39.82
C ALA A 34 26.98 0.55 40.51
N PRO A 35 26.52 1.81 40.61
CA PRO A 35 27.24 2.85 41.33
C PRO A 35 27.00 2.75 42.84
N LYS A 36 28.01 3.15 43.64
CA LYS A 36 27.86 3.43 45.07
C LYS A 36 27.84 4.94 45.28
N TYR A 37 26.89 5.44 46.06
CA TYR A 37 26.75 6.86 46.39
C TYR A 37 27.17 7.11 47.85
N ALA A 38 27.81 8.25 48.11
CA ALA A 38 28.26 8.64 49.45
C ALA A 38 27.40 9.75 50.10
N ASP A 39 26.39 10.29 49.38
CA ASP A 39 25.49 11.35 49.87
C ASP A 39 24.15 11.40 49.10
N PHE A 40 23.15 12.09 49.66
CA PHE A 40 21.80 12.23 49.09
C PHE A 40 21.72 13.28 47.98
N VAL A 41 21.57 12.86 46.72
CA VAL A 41 21.28 13.73 45.55
C VAL A 41 20.25 13.09 44.63
N VAL A 42 19.33 13.90 44.09
CA VAL A 42 18.25 13.47 43.18
C VAL A 42 18.45 14.09 41.78
N GLY A 43 18.53 13.25 40.74
CA GLY A 43 18.62 13.59 39.32
C GLY A 43 18.23 12.40 38.44
N SER A 44 18.01 12.57 37.12
CA SER A 44 17.42 11.51 36.27
C SER A 44 18.22 10.20 36.26
N VAL A 45 19.55 10.28 36.39
CA VAL A 45 20.46 9.13 36.44
C VAL A 45 20.42 8.43 37.80
N THR A 46 20.21 9.15 38.90
CA THR A 46 19.96 8.58 40.24
C THR A 46 18.53 8.02 40.38
N TRP A 47 17.53 8.64 39.73
CA TRP A 47 16.13 8.22 39.73
C TRP A 47 15.88 6.91 38.97
N SER A 48 16.71 6.63 37.96
CA SER A 48 16.61 5.43 37.11
C SER A 48 17.73 4.41 37.35
N ALA A 49 18.58 4.63 38.37
CA ALA A 49 19.74 3.78 38.69
C ALA A 49 20.70 3.52 37.50
N GLN A 50 20.85 4.50 36.60
CA GLN A 50 21.69 4.37 35.40
C GLN A 50 23.15 4.79 35.66
N THR A 51 24.09 4.35 34.81
CA THR A 51 25.52 4.65 34.95
C THR A 51 26.12 5.30 33.71
N LYS A 52 27.12 6.18 33.92
CA LYS A 52 27.82 6.94 32.87
C LYS A 52 29.21 6.38 32.52
N PHE A 53 29.66 5.34 33.24
CA PHE A 53 30.99 4.73 33.03
C PHE A 53 31.12 4.08 31.65
N GLN A 54 30.03 3.50 31.16
CA GLN A 54 29.92 2.85 29.86
C GLN A 54 30.24 3.84 28.72
N ASP A 55 29.69 5.06 28.81
CA ASP A 55 29.89 6.14 27.84
C ASP A 55 31.36 6.59 27.76
N LEU A 56 32.10 6.52 28.88
CA LEU A 56 33.50 6.94 28.98
C LEU A 56 34.49 5.87 28.50
N VAL A 57 34.13 4.58 28.60
CA VAL A 57 34.98 3.45 28.18
C VAL A 57 34.70 3.01 26.75
N ALA A 58 33.48 3.21 26.25
CA ALA A 58 33.09 2.79 24.91
C ALA A 58 33.94 3.44 23.80
N VAL A 59 34.26 4.73 23.91
CA VAL A 59 35.04 5.46 22.89
C VAL A 59 36.51 5.00 22.82
N PRO A 60 37.26 4.93 23.94
CA PRO A 60 38.62 4.37 23.91
C PRO A 60 38.67 2.90 23.45
N ALA A 61 37.74 2.05 23.91
CA ALA A 61 37.69 0.65 23.52
C ALA A 61 37.42 0.48 22.01
N PHE A 62 36.52 1.28 21.45
CA PHE A 62 36.24 1.33 20.01
C PHE A 62 37.49 1.72 19.21
N LEU A 63 38.19 2.77 19.61
CA LEU A 63 39.38 3.27 18.91
C LEU A 63 40.54 2.26 18.94
N VAL A 64 40.80 1.63 20.10
CA VAL A 64 41.85 0.61 20.23
C VAL A 64 41.52 -0.61 19.36
N ALA A 65 40.28 -1.12 19.44
CA ALA A 65 39.83 -2.23 18.61
C ALA A 65 39.94 -1.91 17.11
N PHE A 66 39.60 -0.69 16.71
CA PHE A 66 39.70 -0.24 15.31
C PHE A 66 41.13 -0.28 14.80
N VAL A 67 42.05 0.36 15.52
CA VAL A 67 43.44 0.48 15.10
C VAL A 67 44.11 -0.89 15.04
N CYS A 68 43.90 -1.74 16.05
CA CYS A 68 44.45 -3.10 16.07
C CYS A 68 43.90 -3.96 14.92
N ALA A 69 42.58 -3.98 14.72
CA ALA A 69 41.97 -4.75 13.64
C ALA A 69 42.41 -4.24 12.26
N PHE A 70 42.47 -2.92 12.07
CA PHE A 70 42.90 -2.30 10.82
C PHE A 70 44.35 -2.69 10.48
N LEU A 71 45.28 -2.58 11.43
CA LEU A 71 46.69 -2.91 11.21
C LEU A 71 46.86 -4.40 10.87
N PHE A 72 46.15 -5.28 11.58
CA PHE A 72 46.18 -6.71 11.29
C PHE A 72 45.68 -7.01 9.87
N LEU A 73 44.48 -6.54 9.51
CA LEU A 73 43.89 -6.79 8.19
C LEU A 73 44.74 -6.19 7.06
N ALA A 74 45.23 -4.97 7.21
CA ALA A 74 46.12 -4.33 6.23
C ALA A 74 47.41 -5.14 6.01
N SER A 75 47.98 -5.72 7.08
CA SER A 75 49.17 -6.57 6.98
C SER A 75 48.91 -7.86 6.19
N THR A 76 47.72 -8.43 6.27
CA THR A 76 47.35 -9.64 5.52
C THR A 76 47.27 -9.38 4.02
N ILE A 77 46.67 -8.25 3.60
CA ILE A 77 46.58 -7.84 2.19
C ILE A 77 47.97 -7.54 1.63
N GLU A 78 48.78 -6.75 2.36
CA GLU A 78 50.14 -6.43 1.92
C GLU A 78 51.00 -7.68 1.74
N ARG A 79 50.88 -8.67 2.64
CA ARG A 79 51.59 -9.94 2.55
C ARG A 79 51.17 -10.77 1.35
N GLN A 80 49.85 -10.87 1.09
CA GLN A 80 49.33 -11.54 -0.10
C GLN A 80 49.80 -10.86 -1.39
N LYS A 81 49.76 -9.52 -1.43
CA LYS A 81 50.22 -8.70 -2.56
C LYS A 81 51.69 -8.95 -2.90
N ARG A 82 52.55 -9.02 -1.88
CA ARG A 82 53.99 -9.26 -2.04
C ARG A 82 54.33 -10.67 -2.53
N LEU A 83 53.58 -11.68 -2.09
CA LEU A 83 53.90 -13.09 -2.37
C LEU A 83 53.23 -13.63 -3.64
N PHE A 84 52.00 -13.21 -3.92
CA PHE A 84 51.16 -13.80 -4.98
C PHE A 84 50.60 -12.75 -5.98
N GLY A 85 51.01 -11.48 -5.84
CA GLY A 85 50.66 -10.41 -6.77
C GLY A 85 49.39 -9.63 -6.43
N THR A 86 49.11 -8.60 -7.23
CA THR A 86 48.01 -7.65 -7.05
C THR A 86 46.62 -8.29 -7.13
N ASP A 87 46.44 -9.28 -8.00
CA ASP A 87 45.14 -9.92 -8.22
C ASP A 87 44.66 -10.71 -6.98
N SER A 88 45.58 -11.42 -6.31
CA SER A 88 45.26 -12.12 -5.05
C SER A 88 44.92 -11.15 -3.92
N ALA A 89 45.60 -10.01 -3.85
CA ALA A 89 45.34 -8.95 -2.88
C ALA A 89 43.96 -8.29 -3.09
N LEU A 90 43.59 -8.03 -4.34
CA LEU A 90 42.28 -7.48 -4.71
C LEU A 90 41.15 -8.46 -4.40
N GLU A 91 41.36 -9.76 -4.63
CA GLU A 91 40.40 -10.80 -4.31
C GLU A 91 40.21 -10.93 -2.78
N LEU A 92 41.28 -10.93 -1.99
CA LEU A 92 41.20 -10.93 -0.52
C LEU A 92 40.46 -9.70 0.01
N SER A 93 40.78 -8.51 -0.51
CA SER A 93 40.07 -7.26 -0.20
C SER A 93 38.56 -7.36 -0.50
N SER A 94 38.21 -7.94 -1.64
CA SER A 94 36.81 -8.16 -2.03
C SER A 94 36.09 -9.11 -1.07
N GLN A 95 36.76 -10.15 -0.56
CA GLN A 95 36.16 -11.05 0.43
C GLN A 95 35.95 -10.39 1.79
N TYR A 96 36.84 -9.50 2.23
CA TYR A 96 36.60 -8.69 3.45
C TYR A 96 35.37 -7.80 3.30
N LEU A 97 35.13 -7.20 2.13
CA LEU A 97 33.91 -6.42 1.89
C LEU A 97 32.65 -7.29 1.95
N TRP A 98 32.66 -8.48 1.33
CA TRP A 98 31.52 -9.40 1.36
C TRP A 98 31.11 -9.81 2.77
N TRP A 99 32.07 -10.17 3.61
CA TRP A 99 31.79 -10.55 4.99
C TRP A 99 31.51 -9.37 5.91
N SER A 100 31.85 -8.15 5.47
CA SER A 100 31.49 -6.93 6.17
C SER A 100 30.05 -6.49 5.94
N LEU A 101 29.43 -6.96 4.84
CA LEU A 101 28.11 -6.53 4.37
C LEU A 101 27.00 -6.64 5.44
N PRO A 102 26.81 -7.79 6.13
CA PRO A 102 25.71 -7.93 7.09
C PRO A 102 25.84 -6.97 8.28
N ALA A 103 27.05 -6.82 8.83
CA ALA A 103 27.30 -5.95 9.97
C ALA A 103 27.21 -4.46 9.60
N ILE A 104 27.72 -4.04 8.43
CA ILE A 104 27.57 -2.64 7.98
C ILE A 104 26.10 -2.30 7.76
N ALA A 105 25.34 -3.21 7.17
CA ALA A 105 23.89 -3.07 7.00
C ALA A 105 23.17 -2.96 8.36
N ALA A 106 23.55 -3.78 9.35
CA ALA A 106 23.03 -3.68 10.71
C ALA A 106 23.38 -2.33 11.38
N ILE A 107 24.62 -1.86 11.27
CA ILE A 107 25.05 -0.55 11.79
C ILE A 107 24.23 0.58 11.15
N ALA A 108 24.04 0.53 9.84
CA ALA A 108 23.22 1.49 9.10
C ALA A 108 21.77 1.52 9.60
N SER A 109 21.20 0.37 9.98
CA SER A 109 19.84 0.30 10.53
C SER A 109 19.70 0.94 11.92
N PHE A 110 20.76 0.95 12.74
CA PHE A 110 20.73 1.56 14.07
C PHE A 110 20.51 3.06 14.09
N VAL A 111 20.74 3.73 12.96
CA VAL A 111 20.51 5.18 12.86
C VAL A 111 19.01 5.52 13.00
N PHE A 112 18.11 4.57 12.67
CA PHE A 112 16.67 4.81 12.61
C PHE A 112 15.81 3.79 13.36
N PHE A 113 16.38 2.65 13.77
CA PHE A 113 15.64 1.55 14.39
C PHE A 113 16.29 1.08 15.70
N GLU A 114 15.48 0.90 16.73
CA GLU A 114 15.95 0.57 18.09
C GLU A 114 16.37 -0.90 18.27
N GLN A 115 16.04 -1.78 17.33
CA GLN A 115 16.25 -3.22 17.50
C GLN A 115 17.69 -3.66 17.26
N LYS A 116 18.36 -4.10 18.33
CA LYS A 116 19.71 -4.71 18.32
C LYS A 116 19.65 -6.22 18.11
N ASP A 117 20.24 -6.69 17.01
CA ASP A 117 20.58 -8.12 16.85
C ASP A 117 22.10 -8.31 16.76
N SER A 118 22.73 -8.67 17.89
CA SER A 118 24.18 -8.92 17.98
C SER A 118 24.64 -10.13 17.17
N ARG A 119 23.73 -11.04 16.77
CA ARG A 119 24.06 -12.27 16.03
C ARG A 119 24.67 -11.99 14.65
N ILE A 120 24.27 -10.89 14.02
CA ILE A 120 24.76 -10.48 12.70
C ILE A 120 26.24 -10.08 12.77
N PHE A 121 26.64 -9.40 13.85
CA PHE A 121 28.02 -8.97 14.09
C PHE A 121 28.97 -10.17 14.29
N TYR A 122 28.53 -11.17 15.07
CA TYR A 122 29.30 -12.40 15.26
C TYR A 122 29.50 -13.17 13.95
N GLY A 123 28.47 -13.20 13.08
CA GLY A 123 28.57 -13.78 11.73
C GLY A 123 29.64 -13.11 10.88
N SER A 124 29.60 -11.78 10.75
CA SER A 124 30.61 -11.01 10.00
C SER A 124 32.03 -11.17 10.54
N ILE A 125 32.21 -11.08 11.85
CA ILE A 125 33.54 -11.18 12.49
C ILE A 125 34.13 -12.58 12.35
N SER A 126 33.33 -13.62 12.56
CA SER A 126 33.80 -15.01 12.43
C SER A 126 34.28 -15.30 11.01
N GLY A 127 33.56 -14.83 9.97
CA GLY A 127 33.98 -14.99 8.58
C GLY A 127 35.24 -14.22 8.21
N ILE A 128 35.34 -12.94 8.59
CA ILE A 128 36.55 -12.12 8.35
C ILE A 128 37.76 -12.77 9.03
N THR A 129 37.62 -13.21 10.28
CA THR A 129 38.67 -13.87 11.06
C THR A 129 39.10 -15.18 10.40
N PHE A 130 38.14 -16.00 9.96
CA PHE A 130 38.42 -17.27 9.28
C PHE A 130 39.25 -17.05 8.01
N ILE A 131 38.86 -16.10 7.16
CA ILE A 131 39.54 -15.81 5.91
C ILE A 131 40.95 -15.26 6.18
N ALA A 132 41.07 -14.31 7.11
CA ALA A 132 42.35 -13.70 7.45
C ALA A 132 43.36 -14.74 7.96
N LEU A 133 42.94 -15.65 8.85
CA LEU A 133 43.79 -16.70 9.40
C LEU A 133 44.15 -17.76 8.35
N ALA A 134 43.19 -18.25 7.57
CA ALA A 134 43.44 -19.26 6.52
C ALA A 134 44.35 -18.72 5.40
N ALA A 135 44.12 -17.48 4.95
CA ALA A 135 44.95 -16.83 3.94
C ALA A 135 46.37 -16.55 4.45
N THR A 136 46.52 -16.15 5.71
CA THR A 136 47.83 -15.93 6.35
C THR A 136 48.60 -17.24 6.51
N ALA A 137 47.94 -18.30 6.97
CA ALA A 137 48.57 -19.62 7.12
C ALA A 137 49.05 -20.19 5.78
N SER A 138 48.27 -19.99 4.71
CA SER A 138 48.64 -20.41 3.36
C SER A 138 49.84 -19.63 2.83
N ALA A 139 49.84 -18.32 3.05
CA ALA A 139 50.95 -17.44 2.68
C ALA A 139 52.25 -17.80 3.43
N LEU A 140 52.16 -18.11 4.72
CA LEU A 140 53.31 -18.56 5.53
C LEU A 140 53.93 -19.86 5.02
N ARG A 141 53.13 -20.72 4.39
CA ARG A 141 53.58 -21.99 3.80
C ARG A 141 53.93 -21.89 2.32
N GLY A 142 53.85 -20.70 1.72
CA GLY A 142 54.09 -20.48 0.30
C GLY A 142 53.10 -21.20 -0.62
N ILE A 143 51.90 -21.53 -0.13
CA ILE A 143 50.87 -22.23 -0.91
C ILE A 143 49.89 -21.20 -1.48
N ASP A 144 49.89 -21.06 -2.81
CA ASP A 144 48.92 -20.22 -3.50
C ASP A 144 47.55 -20.90 -3.56
N VAL A 145 46.59 -20.36 -2.81
CA VAL A 145 45.17 -20.71 -2.86
C VAL A 145 44.40 -19.42 -2.94
N ASN A 146 43.52 -19.32 -3.95
CA ASN A 146 42.69 -18.15 -4.14
C ASN A 146 41.86 -17.85 -2.86
N PRO A 147 41.96 -16.65 -2.25
CA PRO A 147 41.24 -16.27 -1.04
C PRO A 147 39.71 -16.48 -1.09
N ARG A 148 39.13 -16.42 -2.28
CA ARG A 148 37.71 -16.72 -2.52
C ARG A 148 37.32 -18.13 -2.09
N ILE A 149 38.22 -19.11 -2.19
CA ILE A 149 37.98 -20.50 -1.77
C ILE A 149 37.73 -20.57 -0.26
N TYR A 150 38.50 -19.83 0.53
CA TYR A 150 38.30 -19.75 1.99
C TYR A 150 36.97 -19.10 2.33
N SER A 151 36.63 -18.00 1.67
CA SER A 151 35.35 -17.32 1.83
C SER A 151 34.15 -18.19 1.44
N VAL A 152 34.28 -18.96 0.36
CA VAL A 152 33.22 -19.86 -0.11
C VAL A 152 33.09 -21.09 0.79
N GLY A 153 34.19 -21.65 1.27
CA GLY A 153 34.16 -22.74 2.25
C GLY A 153 33.54 -22.30 3.59
N ALA A 154 33.88 -21.09 4.02
CA ALA A 154 33.27 -20.40 5.15
C ALA A 154 31.75 -20.25 5.02
N LEU A 155 31.29 -19.76 3.86
CA LEU A 155 29.88 -19.68 3.54
C LEU A 155 29.24 -21.08 3.56
N GLY A 156 29.90 -22.09 3.00
CA GLY A 156 29.43 -23.48 3.03
C GLY A 156 29.22 -24.01 4.45
N ILE A 157 30.13 -23.72 5.39
CA ILE A 157 29.98 -24.10 6.79
C ILE A 157 28.79 -23.39 7.45
N LEU A 158 28.62 -22.09 7.16
CA LEU A 158 27.48 -21.32 7.66
C LEU A 158 26.15 -21.88 7.12
N LEU A 159 26.09 -22.22 5.84
CA LEU A 159 24.91 -22.83 5.22
C LEU A 159 24.64 -24.23 5.75
N LEU A 160 25.66 -25.01 6.13
CA LEU A 160 25.48 -26.32 6.75
C LEU A 160 24.71 -26.23 8.08
N ALA A 161 24.85 -25.11 8.81
CA ALA A 161 24.09 -24.86 10.03
C ALA A 161 22.57 -24.72 9.79
N LEU A 162 22.16 -24.50 8.52
CA LEU A 162 20.75 -24.42 8.13
C LEU A 162 20.07 -25.79 8.03
N VAL A 163 20.79 -26.90 8.19
CA VAL A 163 20.19 -28.24 8.19
C VAL A 163 19.05 -28.38 9.21
N LYS A 164 19.12 -27.65 10.34
CA LYS A 164 18.05 -27.62 11.34
C LYS A 164 16.76 -26.99 10.79
N PRO A 165 16.74 -25.71 10.36
CA PRO A 165 15.52 -25.13 9.80
C PRO A 165 15.03 -25.87 8.54
N GLU A 166 15.93 -26.44 7.72
CA GLU A 166 15.57 -27.29 6.58
C GLU A 166 14.76 -28.53 7.01
N LEU A 167 15.27 -29.29 7.99
CA LEU A 167 14.57 -30.47 8.52
C LEU A 167 13.26 -30.09 9.22
N ALA A 168 13.28 -29.03 10.04
CA ALA A 168 12.09 -28.57 10.76
C ALA A 168 10.98 -28.16 9.78
N LEU A 169 11.33 -27.49 8.68
CA LEU A 169 10.38 -27.13 7.63
C LEU A 169 9.82 -28.36 6.91
N VAL A 170 10.67 -29.30 6.49
CA VAL A 170 10.23 -30.54 5.82
C VAL A 170 9.26 -31.32 6.72
N LEU A 171 9.60 -31.49 7.99
CA LEU A 171 8.78 -32.20 8.96
C LEU A 171 7.49 -31.44 9.30
N GLY A 172 7.58 -30.11 9.46
CA GLY A 172 6.44 -29.25 9.76
C GLY A 172 5.42 -29.13 8.61
N ARG A 173 5.81 -29.52 7.39
CA ARG A 173 4.93 -29.56 6.20
C ARG A 173 4.56 -30.99 5.77
N ALA A 174 5.12 -32.02 6.41
CA ALA A 174 4.77 -33.40 6.18
C ALA A 174 3.31 -33.71 6.61
N PRO A 175 2.68 -34.78 6.09
CA PRO A 175 1.37 -35.23 6.57
C PRO A 175 1.38 -35.50 8.09
N ALA A 176 0.28 -35.15 8.78
CA ALA A 176 0.20 -35.28 10.25
C ALA A 176 0.45 -36.72 10.74
N ALA A 177 0.04 -37.72 9.96
CA ALA A 177 0.29 -39.13 10.26
C ALA A 177 1.79 -39.52 10.27
N MET A 178 2.66 -38.74 9.63
CA MET A 178 4.10 -38.98 9.56
C MET A 178 4.91 -38.12 10.55
N ALA A 179 4.27 -37.16 11.22
CA ALA A 179 4.91 -36.16 12.08
C ALA A 179 4.32 -36.25 13.50
N SER A 180 4.61 -37.34 14.22
CA SER A 180 4.31 -37.48 15.65
C SER A 180 5.37 -36.78 16.51
N ASP A 181 4.97 -36.01 17.52
CA ASP A 181 5.75 -35.50 18.67
C ASP A 181 7.26 -35.26 18.45
N ILE A 182 7.62 -34.55 17.38
CA ILE A 182 9.00 -34.08 17.22
C ILE A 182 9.15 -32.84 18.08
N ASP A 183 9.82 -33.00 19.23
CA ASP A 183 10.18 -31.90 20.12
C ASP A 183 11.21 -30.97 19.44
N LEU A 184 10.68 -29.97 18.74
CA LEU A 184 11.44 -28.94 18.03
C LEU A 184 12.37 -28.14 18.97
N THR A 185 12.14 -28.18 20.30
CA THR A 185 12.99 -27.49 21.28
C THR A 185 14.30 -28.24 21.55
N ARG A 186 14.31 -29.59 21.56
CA ARG A 186 15.55 -30.40 21.64
C ARG A 186 16.46 -30.20 20.42
N LEU A 187 15.88 -29.94 19.25
CA LEU A 187 16.61 -29.63 18.01
C LEU A 187 17.26 -28.22 18.02
N SER A 188 17.00 -27.38 19.01
CA SER A 188 17.41 -25.97 19.02
C SER A 188 18.91 -25.71 19.24
N ARG A 189 19.58 -26.48 20.10
CA ARG A 189 21.02 -26.35 20.40
C ARG A 189 21.91 -26.90 19.28
N LEU A 190 21.38 -27.83 18.48
CA LEU A 190 22.15 -28.62 17.52
C LEU A 190 22.71 -27.76 16.36
N GLY A 191 21.95 -26.81 15.82
CA GLY A 191 22.38 -25.97 14.69
C GLY A 191 23.57 -25.06 15.03
N TYR A 192 23.55 -24.43 16.21
CA TYR A 192 24.67 -23.62 16.70
C TYR A 192 25.91 -24.46 16.99
N VAL A 193 25.72 -25.68 17.52
CA VAL A 193 26.80 -26.64 17.75
C VAL A 193 27.41 -27.08 16.42
N ILE A 194 26.60 -27.40 15.40
CA ILE A 194 27.08 -27.74 14.05
C ILE A 194 27.85 -26.57 13.44
N ALA A 195 27.34 -25.34 13.56
CA ALA A 195 28.03 -24.15 13.08
C ALA A 195 29.39 -23.97 13.76
N ALA A 196 29.44 -24.05 15.10
CA ALA A 196 30.67 -23.85 15.87
C ALA A 196 31.70 -24.95 15.62
N LEU A 197 31.29 -26.23 15.64
CA LEU A 197 32.16 -27.37 15.36
C LEU A 197 32.63 -27.35 13.89
N GLY A 198 31.72 -27.09 12.96
CA GLY A 198 32.03 -26.92 11.54
C GLY A 198 33.01 -25.78 11.31
N TRP A 199 32.87 -24.68 12.06
CA TRP A 199 33.79 -23.55 11.96
C TRP A 199 35.20 -23.90 12.41
N VAL A 200 35.33 -24.47 13.61
CA VAL A 200 36.62 -24.87 14.19
C VAL A 200 37.29 -25.94 13.31
N ALA A 201 36.56 -27.01 12.96
CA ALA A 201 37.08 -28.08 12.13
C ALA A 201 37.46 -27.59 10.72
N GLY A 202 36.63 -26.73 10.13
CA GLY A 202 36.90 -26.13 8.83
C GLY A 202 38.15 -25.25 8.83
N LEU A 203 38.36 -24.47 9.91
CA LEU A 203 39.53 -23.59 10.02
C LEU A 203 40.80 -24.41 10.21
N ILE A 204 40.77 -25.41 11.10
CA ILE A 204 41.88 -26.35 11.28
C ILE A 204 42.21 -27.03 9.96
N TYR A 205 41.19 -27.47 9.19
CA TYR A 205 41.41 -28.12 7.90
C TYR A 205 41.99 -27.18 6.85
N ALA A 206 41.49 -25.94 6.75
CA ALA A 206 42.01 -24.91 5.86
C ALA A 206 43.48 -24.56 6.17
N ILE A 207 43.84 -24.51 7.46
CA ILE A 207 45.21 -24.26 7.91
C ILE A 207 46.11 -25.49 7.67
N TRP A 208 45.65 -26.69 8.00
CA TRP A 208 46.47 -27.90 7.96
C TRP A 208 46.69 -28.39 6.52
N SER A 209 45.67 -28.35 5.67
CA SER A 209 45.73 -28.78 4.27
C SER A 209 44.99 -27.81 3.33
N PRO A 210 45.60 -26.65 3.00
CA PRO A 210 45.01 -25.63 2.11
C PRO A 210 44.51 -26.19 0.76
N LYS A 211 45.33 -27.03 0.09
CA LYS A 211 44.97 -27.67 -1.18
C LYS A 211 43.87 -28.73 -1.01
N GLY A 212 43.87 -29.46 0.11
CA GLY A 212 42.83 -30.43 0.44
C GLY A 212 41.48 -29.74 0.69
N PHE A 213 41.50 -28.66 1.46
CA PHE A 213 40.34 -27.79 1.69
C PHE A 213 39.78 -27.29 0.37
N SER A 214 40.61 -26.70 -0.48
CA SER A 214 40.23 -26.25 -1.83
C SER A 214 39.51 -27.31 -2.66
N ARG A 215 40.01 -28.56 -2.66
CA ARG A 215 39.40 -29.67 -3.40
C ARG A 215 38.04 -30.09 -2.85
N ASN A 216 37.82 -29.98 -1.54
CA ASN A 216 36.61 -30.48 -0.88
C ASN A 216 35.52 -29.41 -0.67
N VAL A 217 35.83 -28.11 -0.77
CA VAL A 217 34.84 -27.02 -0.69
C VAL A 217 33.71 -27.22 -1.71
N SER A 218 34.03 -27.71 -2.91
CA SER A 218 33.02 -27.96 -3.94
C SER A 218 31.98 -29.02 -3.55
N LYS A 219 32.40 -30.06 -2.83
CA LYS A 219 31.50 -31.12 -2.31
C LYS A 219 30.64 -30.60 -1.16
N LEU A 220 31.23 -29.80 -0.28
CA LEU A 220 30.47 -29.13 0.79
C LEU A 220 29.36 -28.25 0.18
N LEU A 221 29.71 -27.42 -0.80
CA LEU A 221 28.75 -26.58 -1.51
C LEU A 221 27.67 -27.36 -2.26
N LEU A 222 27.98 -28.52 -2.81
CA LEU A 222 26.98 -29.40 -3.40
C LEU A 222 25.94 -29.81 -2.35
N ILE A 223 26.40 -30.32 -1.19
CA ILE A 223 25.53 -30.80 -0.12
C ILE A 223 24.65 -29.68 0.43
N VAL A 224 25.23 -28.53 0.79
CA VAL A 224 24.45 -27.45 1.42
C VAL A 224 23.45 -26.81 0.46
N GLN A 225 23.79 -26.68 -0.84
CA GLN A 225 22.85 -26.13 -1.81
C GLN A 225 21.68 -27.08 -2.11
N LEU A 226 21.85 -28.39 -1.96
CA LEU A 226 20.73 -29.33 -1.99
C LEU A 226 19.79 -29.08 -0.79
N GLY A 227 20.34 -28.81 0.39
CA GLY A 227 19.57 -28.38 1.57
C GLY A 227 18.72 -27.13 1.29
N LEU A 228 19.33 -26.10 0.69
CA LEU A 228 18.63 -24.83 0.38
C LEU A 228 17.40 -25.00 -0.51
N SER A 229 17.35 -26.05 -1.35
CA SER A 229 16.19 -26.33 -2.19
C SER A 229 14.92 -26.61 -1.37
N THR A 230 15.06 -27.12 -0.13
CA THR A 230 13.90 -27.42 0.73
C THR A 230 13.17 -26.16 1.19
N PHE A 231 13.81 -24.99 1.18
CA PHE A 231 13.19 -23.73 1.60
C PHE A 231 12.05 -23.25 0.68
N TYR A 232 11.86 -23.85 -0.51
CA TYR A 232 10.63 -23.60 -1.28
C TYR A 232 9.37 -24.08 -0.54
N LEU A 233 9.48 -25.03 0.40
CA LEU A 233 8.35 -25.51 1.22
C LEU A 233 7.78 -24.43 2.15
N VAL A 234 8.50 -23.33 2.36
CA VAL A 234 8.01 -22.16 3.08
C VAL A 234 6.72 -21.59 2.46
N LEU A 235 6.56 -21.74 1.14
CA LEU A 235 5.36 -21.31 0.41
C LEU A 235 4.16 -22.23 0.66
N TYR A 236 4.35 -23.41 1.26
CA TYR A 236 3.27 -24.25 1.74
C TYR A 236 2.90 -23.80 3.17
N PRO A 237 1.64 -23.36 3.41
CA PRO A 237 1.25 -22.81 4.71
C PRO A 237 1.43 -23.77 5.87
N ALA A 238 1.74 -23.22 7.05
CA ALA A 238 1.66 -23.94 8.31
C ALA A 238 0.22 -24.36 8.63
N ARG A 239 0.09 -25.34 9.54
CA ARG A 239 -1.20 -25.72 10.09
C ARG A 239 -1.72 -24.61 11.00
N LEU A 240 -3.03 -24.47 11.10
CA LEU A 240 -3.70 -23.43 11.87
C LEU A 240 -4.15 -24.05 13.20
N GLN A 241 -3.78 -23.44 14.32
CA GLN A 241 -4.19 -23.87 15.66
C GLN A 241 -5.16 -22.85 16.23
N GLU A 242 -6.41 -23.27 16.40
CA GLU A 242 -7.48 -22.44 16.92
C GLU A 242 -7.47 -22.39 18.46
N PRO A 243 -8.14 -21.39 19.09
CA PRO A 243 -8.13 -21.23 20.54
C PRO A 243 -8.71 -22.42 21.32
N ASN A 244 -9.57 -23.23 20.68
CA ASN A 244 -10.14 -24.46 21.23
C ASN A 244 -9.16 -25.66 21.16
N GLY A 245 -7.94 -25.46 20.68
CA GLY A 245 -6.92 -26.50 20.51
C GLY A 245 -7.06 -27.34 19.23
N SER A 246 -8.08 -27.11 18.41
CA SER A 246 -8.25 -27.80 17.13
C SER A 246 -7.18 -27.35 16.13
N VAL A 247 -6.75 -28.29 15.28
CA VAL A 247 -5.74 -28.04 14.25
C VAL A 247 -6.39 -28.19 12.88
N SER A 248 -6.42 -27.11 12.10
CA SER A 248 -6.91 -27.05 10.73
C SER A 248 -5.77 -26.69 9.76
N LYS A 249 -6.08 -26.54 8.47
CA LYS A 249 -5.11 -26.19 7.42
C LYS A 249 -5.77 -25.29 6.38
N TYR A 250 -4.95 -24.56 5.63
CA TYR A 250 -5.40 -23.92 4.40
C TYR A 250 -5.87 -24.95 3.37
N ASP A 251 -6.97 -24.64 2.70
CA ASP A 251 -7.42 -25.36 1.52
C ASP A 251 -6.55 -24.95 0.32
N THR A 252 -5.67 -25.86 -0.08
CA THR A 252 -4.68 -25.66 -1.14
C THR A 252 -4.96 -26.58 -2.31
N SER A 253 -4.78 -26.07 -3.52
CA SER A 253 -4.98 -26.83 -4.74
C SER A 253 -3.83 -27.82 -4.99
N VAL A 254 -4.06 -28.82 -5.85
CA VAL A 254 -3.00 -29.76 -6.28
C VAL A 254 -1.87 -29.02 -7.02
N TRP A 255 -2.20 -27.95 -7.73
CA TRP A 255 -1.23 -27.17 -8.50
C TRP A 255 -0.18 -26.51 -7.62
N LEU A 256 -0.51 -26.15 -6.37
CA LEU A 256 0.48 -25.60 -5.45
C LEU A 256 1.55 -26.65 -5.15
N LYS A 257 1.12 -27.88 -4.85
CA LYS A 257 2.03 -29.00 -4.58
C LYS A 257 2.91 -29.31 -5.80
N VAL A 258 2.32 -29.30 -7.01
CA VAL A 258 3.06 -29.49 -8.27
C VAL A 258 4.10 -28.40 -8.47
N LEU A 259 3.74 -27.13 -8.24
CA LEU A 259 4.66 -25.99 -8.34
C LEU A 259 5.84 -26.17 -7.37
N LEU A 260 5.57 -26.47 -6.09
CA LEU A 260 6.61 -26.60 -5.07
C LEU A 260 7.55 -27.78 -5.36
N VAL A 261 7.00 -28.96 -5.69
CA VAL A 261 7.81 -30.12 -6.08
C VAL A 261 8.63 -29.81 -7.34
N GLY A 262 8.04 -29.12 -8.32
CA GLY A 262 8.73 -28.67 -9.53
C GLY A 262 9.89 -27.73 -9.25
N MET A 263 9.71 -26.75 -8.35
CA MET A 263 10.76 -25.81 -7.95
C MET A 263 11.89 -26.49 -7.18
N ILE A 264 11.57 -27.39 -6.26
CA ILE A 264 12.57 -28.19 -5.52
C ILE A 264 13.36 -29.07 -6.49
N ALA A 265 12.67 -29.80 -7.37
CA ALA A 265 13.31 -30.65 -8.36
C ALA A 265 14.20 -29.84 -9.32
N TRP A 266 13.73 -28.67 -9.77
CA TRP A 266 14.53 -27.78 -10.61
C TRP A 266 15.78 -27.28 -9.89
N ALA A 267 15.66 -26.86 -8.63
CA ALA A 267 16.81 -26.44 -7.83
C ALA A 267 17.84 -27.57 -7.68
N ILE A 268 17.41 -28.79 -7.35
CA ILE A 268 18.28 -29.97 -7.26
C ILE A 268 18.97 -30.25 -8.60
N ILE A 269 18.22 -30.26 -9.70
CA ILE A 269 18.76 -30.49 -11.04
C ILE A 269 19.78 -29.41 -11.42
N ASP A 270 19.50 -28.12 -11.13
CA ASP A 270 20.40 -27.01 -11.42
C ASP A 270 21.69 -27.12 -10.60
N VAL A 271 21.61 -27.44 -9.31
CA VAL A 271 22.77 -27.69 -8.43
C VAL A 271 23.64 -28.82 -8.99
N ILE A 272 23.05 -29.96 -9.34
CA ILE A 272 23.78 -31.11 -9.89
C ILE A 272 24.42 -30.77 -11.24
N LYS A 273 23.69 -30.12 -12.15
CA LYS A 273 24.22 -29.69 -13.46
C LYS A 273 25.40 -28.73 -13.31
N ARG A 274 25.31 -27.81 -12.36
CA ARG A 274 26.37 -26.83 -12.06
C ARG A 274 27.59 -27.45 -11.42
N PHE A 275 27.41 -28.41 -10.52
CA PHE A 275 28.51 -29.20 -9.98
C PHE A 275 29.24 -30.00 -11.08
N LYS A 276 28.49 -30.63 -12.01
CA LYS A 276 29.08 -31.28 -13.19
C LYS A 276 29.85 -30.28 -14.06
N LYS A 277 29.28 -29.11 -14.34
CA LYS A 277 29.97 -28.05 -15.10
C LYS A 277 31.25 -27.60 -14.40
N TYR A 278 31.22 -27.40 -13.09
CA TYR A 278 32.41 -27.09 -12.29
C TYR A 278 33.46 -28.20 -12.37
N SER A 279 33.07 -29.48 -12.31
CA SER A 279 34.04 -30.58 -12.42
C SER A 279 34.82 -30.57 -13.74
N LEU A 280 34.22 -30.01 -14.80
CA LEU A 280 34.86 -29.84 -16.11
C LEU A 280 35.67 -28.53 -16.21
N SER A 281 35.13 -27.40 -15.74
CA SER A 281 35.76 -26.08 -15.93
C SER A 281 36.65 -25.62 -14.79
N GLN A 282 36.54 -26.23 -13.61
CA GLN A 282 37.17 -25.81 -12.33
C GLN A 282 36.85 -24.35 -11.91
N ASP A 283 35.85 -23.72 -12.53
CA ASP A 283 35.42 -22.35 -12.22
C ASP A 283 34.37 -22.33 -11.10
N LEU A 284 34.76 -21.82 -9.92
CA LEU A 284 33.89 -21.68 -8.75
C LEU A 284 32.61 -20.89 -9.02
N SER A 285 32.60 -19.95 -9.97
CA SER A 285 31.41 -19.19 -10.31
C SER A 285 30.31 -20.06 -10.93
N ALA A 286 30.69 -21.16 -11.59
CA ALA A 286 29.77 -22.11 -12.20
C ALA A 286 29.04 -22.99 -11.16
N LEU A 287 29.57 -23.09 -9.93
CA LEU A 287 29.11 -24.00 -8.89
C LEU A 287 27.86 -23.52 -8.12
N PHE A 288 27.62 -22.20 -8.11
CA PHE A 288 26.50 -21.60 -7.38
C PHE A 288 25.19 -21.68 -8.18
N SER A 289 24.17 -22.30 -7.60
CA SER A 289 22.82 -22.36 -8.16
C SER A 289 22.01 -21.12 -7.79
N PRO A 290 21.61 -20.27 -8.74
CA PRO A 290 20.68 -19.18 -8.47
C PRO A 290 19.34 -19.70 -7.96
N VAL A 291 18.90 -20.87 -8.41
CA VAL A 291 17.60 -21.43 -8.02
C VAL A 291 17.62 -21.89 -6.55
N ALA A 292 18.71 -22.51 -6.09
CA ALA A 292 18.82 -22.93 -4.68
C ALA A 292 18.93 -21.73 -3.72
N PHE A 293 19.75 -20.73 -4.06
CA PHE A 293 19.90 -19.52 -3.23
C PHE A 293 18.64 -18.66 -3.18
N PHE A 294 17.80 -18.71 -4.20
CA PHE A 294 16.50 -18.04 -4.12
C PHE A 294 15.59 -18.68 -3.07
N GLY A 295 15.64 -20.00 -2.86
CA GLY A 295 14.94 -20.66 -1.76
C GLY A 295 15.31 -20.08 -0.39
N LEU A 296 16.62 -19.88 -0.16
CA LEU A 296 17.11 -19.19 1.06
C LEU A 296 16.57 -17.75 1.17
N LEU A 297 16.54 -17.01 0.06
CA LEU A 297 16.01 -15.64 0.04
C LEU A 297 14.54 -15.60 0.47
N LEU A 298 13.72 -16.54 -0.01
CA LEU A 298 12.31 -16.65 0.38
C LEU A 298 12.16 -16.87 1.88
N ALA A 299 12.92 -17.82 2.44
CA ALA A 299 12.82 -18.14 3.87
C ALA A 299 13.24 -16.97 4.77
N LEU A 300 14.21 -16.16 4.36
CA LEU A 300 14.65 -14.97 5.10
C LEU A 300 13.65 -13.80 5.04
N LYS A 301 12.81 -13.72 3.99
CA LYS A 301 12.04 -12.51 3.68
C LYS A 301 10.52 -12.67 3.69
N ALA A 302 9.99 -13.76 3.15
CA ALA A 302 8.56 -13.91 2.84
C ALA A 302 7.96 -15.18 3.44
N GLY A 303 8.63 -15.77 4.43
CA GLY A 303 8.38 -17.15 4.82
C GLY A 303 7.37 -17.41 5.92
N ASN A 304 6.83 -16.37 6.52
CA ASN A 304 5.91 -16.53 7.63
C ASN A 304 4.51 -16.82 7.09
N THR A 305 3.90 -17.90 7.58
CA THR A 305 2.49 -18.16 7.31
C THR A 305 1.65 -17.10 7.99
N ILE A 306 0.83 -16.41 7.22
CA ILE A 306 -0.20 -15.48 7.72
C ILE A 306 -1.47 -16.32 7.86
N PHE A 307 -2.22 -16.15 8.95
CA PHE A 307 -3.48 -16.89 9.13
C PHE A 307 -4.61 -16.28 8.29
N PRO A 308 -5.70 -17.02 8.03
CA PRO A 308 -6.79 -16.51 7.20
C PRO A 308 -7.47 -15.31 7.88
N VAL A 309 -7.45 -14.14 7.24
CA VAL A 309 -7.96 -12.90 7.81
C VAL A 309 -8.61 -12.04 6.74
N VAL A 310 -9.73 -11.42 7.09
CA VAL A 310 -10.43 -10.45 6.24
C VAL A 310 -10.31 -9.07 6.88
N SER A 311 -9.77 -8.13 6.12
CA SER A 311 -9.61 -6.74 6.57
C SER A 311 -10.97 -6.04 6.68
N PRO A 312 -11.21 -5.19 7.69
CA PRO A 312 -12.37 -4.27 7.72
C PRO A 312 -12.24 -3.10 6.73
N ASP A 313 -11.03 -2.88 6.21
CA ASP A 313 -10.75 -1.92 5.13
C ASP A 313 -11.13 -2.54 3.78
N ASP A 314 -12.44 -2.57 3.53
CA ASP A 314 -13.04 -3.13 2.32
C ASP A 314 -12.61 -2.40 1.05
N TYR A 315 -12.14 -1.17 1.16
CA TYR A 315 -11.69 -0.38 0.03
C TYR A 315 -10.36 -0.92 -0.52
N HIS A 316 -9.29 -0.88 0.27
CA HIS A 316 -7.98 -1.36 -0.19
C HIS A 316 -7.95 -2.88 -0.38
N PHE A 317 -8.70 -3.62 0.44
CA PHE A 317 -8.76 -5.07 0.31
C PHE A 317 -9.52 -5.47 -0.96
N GLY A 318 -10.58 -4.74 -1.32
CA GLY A 318 -11.37 -4.96 -2.53
C GLY A 318 -10.57 -4.81 -3.83
N GLU A 319 -9.61 -3.88 -3.86
CA GLU A 319 -8.69 -3.70 -5.00
C GLU A 319 -7.93 -4.99 -5.33
N SER A 320 -7.57 -5.79 -4.32
CA SER A 320 -6.83 -7.05 -4.50
C SER A 320 -7.69 -8.26 -4.88
N MET A 321 -9.02 -8.13 -4.90
CA MET A 321 -9.96 -9.24 -5.11
C MET A 321 -10.79 -9.10 -6.38
N LEU A 322 -11.23 -7.87 -6.70
CA LEU A 322 -12.25 -7.67 -7.72
C LEU A 322 -11.74 -7.83 -9.15
N GLY A 323 -10.46 -7.59 -9.42
CA GLY A 323 -9.95 -7.57 -10.79
C GLY A 323 -10.05 -8.91 -11.49
N TRP A 324 -9.33 -9.92 -10.99
CA TRP A 324 -9.41 -11.28 -11.53
C TRP A 324 -10.82 -11.87 -11.43
N TRP A 325 -11.53 -11.60 -10.34
CA TRP A 325 -12.91 -12.05 -10.17
C TRP A 325 -13.83 -11.50 -11.27
N SER A 326 -13.72 -10.21 -11.59
CA SER A 326 -14.51 -9.57 -12.65
C SER A 326 -14.17 -10.17 -14.02
N TYR A 327 -12.90 -10.49 -14.27
CA TYR A 327 -12.47 -11.14 -15.51
C TYR A 327 -13.13 -12.51 -15.71
N LEU A 328 -13.21 -13.34 -14.67
CA LEU A 328 -13.94 -14.62 -14.72
C LEU A 328 -15.43 -14.46 -15.03
N HIS A 329 -15.99 -13.26 -14.79
CA HIS A 329 -17.38 -12.91 -15.07
C HIS A 329 -17.57 -12.16 -16.39
N GLY A 330 -16.55 -12.16 -17.27
CA GLY A 330 -16.63 -11.59 -18.63
C GLY A 330 -16.28 -10.11 -18.71
N VAL A 331 -15.74 -9.51 -17.64
CA VAL A 331 -15.34 -8.10 -17.63
C VAL A 331 -13.91 -7.96 -18.17
N VAL A 332 -13.71 -7.01 -19.09
CA VAL A 332 -12.37 -6.71 -19.63
C VAL A 332 -11.68 -5.62 -18.79
N PRO A 333 -10.42 -5.82 -18.34
CA PRO A 333 -9.68 -4.80 -17.57
C PRO A 333 -9.49 -3.49 -18.34
N TYR A 334 -9.49 -2.37 -17.62
CA TYR A 334 -9.47 -0.99 -18.14
C TYR A 334 -10.66 -0.59 -19.02
N ILE A 335 -11.66 -1.47 -19.16
CA ILE A 335 -12.90 -1.18 -19.89
C ILE A 335 -14.08 -1.29 -18.92
N GLY A 336 -14.34 -2.48 -18.40
CA GLY A 336 -15.45 -2.73 -17.48
C GLY A 336 -15.04 -2.79 -16.00
N TYR A 337 -13.74 -2.89 -15.70
CA TYR A 337 -13.16 -2.73 -14.36
C TYR A 337 -11.78 -2.07 -14.50
N ILE A 338 -11.47 -1.07 -13.68
CA ILE A 338 -10.19 -0.34 -13.72
C ILE A 338 -9.36 -0.75 -12.50
N PRO A 339 -8.32 -1.59 -12.67
CA PRO A 339 -7.37 -1.88 -11.60
C PRO A 339 -6.46 -0.67 -11.39
N ALA A 340 -6.62 -0.01 -10.24
CA ALA A 340 -5.94 1.23 -9.87
C ALA A 340 -4.41 1.07 -9.79
N HIS A 341 -3.92 -0.11 -9.37
CA HIS A 341 -2.48 -0.41 -9.24
C HIS A 341 -1.91 -1.26 -10.38
N GLY A 342 -2.73 -1.60 -11.38
CA GLY A 342 -2.31 -2.49 -12.46
C GLY A 342 -2.76 -3.93 -12.27
N ILE A 343 -2.74 -4.70 -13.36
CA ILE A 343 -3.06 -6.14 -13.34
C ILE A 343 -2.18 -6.88 -12.32
N ILE A 344 -0.94 -6.43 -12.12
CA ILE A 344 -0.02 -7.05 -11.16
C ILE A 344 -0.34 -6.68 -9.72
N GLY A 345 -0.75 -5.44 -9.46
CA GLY A 345 -1.10 -4.99 -8.12
C GLY A 345 -2.42 -5.59 -7.64
N ASP A 346 -3.43 -5.55 -8.50
CA ASP A 346 -4.83 -5.78 -8.13
C ASP A 346 -5.32 -7.19 -8.51
N ASP A 347 -4.90 -7.73 -9.66
CA ASP A 347 -5.49 -8.97 -10.19
C ASP A 347 -4.63 -10.21 -9.88
N PHE A 348 -3.31 -10.06 -9.85
CA PHE A 348 -2.37 -11.18 -9.78
C PHE A 348 -2.50 -11.99 -8.49
N THR A 349 -2.73 -11.33 -7.36
CA THR A 349 -2.93 -12.01 -6.07
C THR A 349 -4.20 -12.86 -6.08
N GLN A 350 -5.32 -12.34 -6.58
CA GLN A 350 -6.56 -13.11 -6.71
C GLN A 350 -6.43 -14.26 -7.72
N PHE A 351 -5.73 -14.06 -8.84
CA PHE A 351 -5.43 -15.13 -9.79
C PHE A 351 -4.68 -16.29 -9.12
N LEU A 352 -3.64 -15.98 -8.33
CA LEU A 352 -2.89 -16.98 -7.60
C LEU A 352 -3.71 -17.65 -6.50
N SER A 353 -4.61 -16.92 -5.84
CA SER A 353 -5.55 -17.48 -4.87
C SER A 353 -6.44 -18.52 -5.55
N PHE A 354 -7.03 -18.17 -6.69
CA PHE A 354 -7.86 -19.09 -7.48
C PHE A 354 -7.09 -20.32 -7.99
N ALA A 355 -5.84 -20.15 -8.44
CA ALA A 355 -5.06 -21.24 -9.01
C ALA A 355 -4.47 -22.20 -7.95
N PHE A 356 -4.06 -21.66 -6.79
CA PHE A 356 -3.24 -22.37 -5.79
C PHE A 356 -3.95 -22.61 -4.45
N TYR A 357 -5.04 -21.90 -4.17
CA TYR A 357 -5.84 -21.98 -2.95
C TYR A 357 -7.32 -22.22 -3.30
N ASP A 358 -8.24 -21.83 -2.42
CA ASP A 358 -9.69 -21.94 -2.58
C ASP A 358 -10.33 -20.73 -3.30
N GLY A 359 -9.53 -19.70 -3.62
CA GLY A 359 -10.02 -18.46 -4.24
C GLY A 359 -10.72 -17.49 -3.28
N SER A 360 -10.80 -17.77 -1.99
CA SER A 360 -11.57 -16.97 -1.02
C SER A 360 -10.83 -15.73 -0.52
N ALA A 361 -11.57 -14.77 0.04
CA ALA A 361 -11.02 -13.55 0.63
C ALA A 361 -10.02 -13.87 1.75
N GLY A 362 -10.31 -14.87 2.58
CA GLY A 362 -9.45 -15.28 3.69
C GLY A 362 -8.03 -15.71 3.29
N THR A 363 -7.81 -16.08 2.03
CA THR A 363 -6.49 -16.55 1.55
C THR A 363 -5.60 -15.44 0.99
N ILE A 364 -6.14 -14.26 0.69
CA ILE A 364 -5.44 -13.19 -0.03
C ILE A 364 -4.16 -12.74 0.66
N ALA A 365 -4.18 -12.57 1.98
CA ALA A 365 -3.00 -12.15 2.74
C ALA A 365 -1.85 -13.17 2.60
N GLN A 366 -2.16 -14.47 2.71
CA GLN A 366 -1.16 -15.54 2.57
C GLN A 366 -0.69 -15.70 1.12
N VAL A 367 -1.59 -15.52 0.15
CA VAL A 367 -1.25 -15.58 -1.28
C VAL A 367 -0.31 -14.44 -1.69
N GLY A 368 -0.33 -13.30 -0.98
CA GLY A 368 0.67 -12.24 -1.13
C GLY A 368 2.12 -12.73 -1.05
N ASN A 369 2.42 -13.71 -0.20
CA ASN A 369 3.75 -14.33 -0.12
C ASN A 369 4.10 -15.11 -1.40
N LEU A 370 3.12 -15.80 -1.99
CA LEU A 370 3.30 -16.52 -3.25
C LEU A 370 3.46 -15.54 -4.42
N ALA A 371 2.66 -14.47 -4.46
CA ALA A 371 2.76 -13.41 -5.46
C ALA A 371 4.14 -12.76 -5.45
N PHE A 372 4.64 -12.42 -4.25
CA PHE A 372 6.01 -11.95 -4.05
C PHE A 372 7.01 -12.97 -4.58
N ALA A 373 6.89 -14.25 -4.20
CA ALA A 373 7.86 -15.28 -4.58
C ALA A 373 7.97 -15.47 -6.10
N VAL A 374 6.85 -15.50 -6.82
CA VAL A 374 6.83 -15.68 -8.28
C VAL A 374 7.51 -14.49 -8.98
N LEU A 375 7.15 -13.27 -8.62
CA LEU A 375 7.73 -12.08 -9.25
C LEU A 375 9.20 -11.91 -8.84
N ALA A 376 9.52 -12.08 -7.56
CA ALA A 376 10.89 -12.02 -7.06
C ALA A 376 11.80 -13.07 -7.70
N PHE A 377 11.28 -14.27 -8.02
CA PHE A 377 12.06 -15.28 -8.72
C PHE A 377 12.41 -14.84 -10.13
N ALA A 378 11.44 -14.31 -10.87
CA ALA A 378 11.66 -13.75 -12.20
C ALA A 378 12.67 -12.60 -12.16
N SER A 379 12.50 -11.62 -11.26
CA SER A 379 13.43 -10.51 -11.07
C SER A 379 14.83 -10.98 -10.69
N PHE A 380 14.94 -11.93 -9.75
CA PHE A 380 16.20 -12.48 -9.28
C PHE A 380 16.96 -13.17 -10.42
N LEU A 381 16.29 -14.01 -11.22
CA LEU A 381 16.90 -14.64 -12.39
C LEU A 381 17.29 -13.62 -13.45
N SER A 382 16.45 -12.62 -13.73
CA SER A 382 16.78 -11.55 -14.68
C SER A 382 18.02 -10.77 -14.25
N LEU A 383 18.10 -10.37 -12.98
CA LEU A 383 19.28 -9.71 -12.41
C LEU A 383 20.51 -10.62 -12.48
N TYR A 384 20.37 -11.90 -12.14
CA TYR A 384 21.47 -12.86 -12.21
C TYR A 384 21.97 -13.04 -13.65
N TYR A 385 21.09 -13.22 -14.64
CA TYR A 385 21.50 -13.39 -16.03
C TYR A 385 22.08 -12.11 -16.63
N PHE A 386 21.57 -10.95 -16.20
CA PHE A 386 22.08 -9.65 -16.59
C PHE A 386 23.46 -9.35 -16.00
N THR A 387 23.66 -9.62 -14.71
CA THR A 387 24.89 -9.24 -13.98
C THR A 387 25.94 -10.34 -13.87
N ARG A 388 25.51 -11.60 -13.98
CA ARG A 388 26.27 -12.81 -13.63
C ARG A 388 26.71 -12.87 -12.17
N SER A 389 26.07 -12.08 -11.30
CA SER A 389 26.34 -12.01 -9.86
C SER A 389 25.13 -12.46 -9.07
N ILE A 390 25.26 -13.62 -8.42
CA ILE A 390 24.23 -14.14 -7.52
C ILE A 390 24.08 -13.26 -6.27
N GLY A 391 25.20 -12.73 -5.76
CA GLY A 391 25.18 -11.87 -4.58
C GLY A 391 24.49 -10.52 -4.84
N PHE A 392 24.67 -9.94 -6.03
CA PHE A 392 23.91 -8.73 -6.41
C PHE A 392 22.42 -9.03 -6.55
N ALA A 393 22.04 -10.07 -7.28
CA ALA A 393 20.62 -10.46 -7.40
C ALA A 393 19.98 -10.72 -6.03
N PHE A 394 20.70 -11.39 -5.12
CA PHE A 394 20.24 -11.67 -3.76
C PHE A 394 20.03 -10.39 -2.96
N ILE A 395 21.05 -9.53 -2.88
CA ILE A 395 20.98 -8.30 -2.10
C ILE A 395 19.96 -7.33 -2.68
N SER A 396 19.89 -7.15 -3.99
CA SER A 396 18.89 -6.28 -4.63
C SER A 396 17.47 -6.71 -4.30
N ILE A 397 17.14 -8.00 -4.41
CA ILE A 397 15.79 -8.50 -4.13
C ILE A 397 15.50 -8.53 -2.62
N PHE A 398 16.50 -8.87 -1.80
CA PHE A 398 16.37 -8.83 -0.35
C PHE A 398 16.10 -7.42 0.17
N CYS A 399 16.80 -6.41 -0.38
CA CYS A 399 16.70 -5.01 0.00
C CYS A 399 15.55 -4.23 -0.67
N LEU A 400 14.98 -4.73 -1.76
CA LEU A 400 13.85 -4.07 -2.43
C LEU A 400 12.58 -4.18 -1.57
N PHE A 401 11.96 -3.06 -1.22
CA PHE A 401 10.73 -3.07 -0.43
C PHE A 401 9.55 -3.67 -1.21
N GLY A 402 8.64 -4.36 -0.52
CA GLY A 402 7.64 -5.33 -1.00
C GLY A 402 6.54 -4.86 -1.95
N ASN A 403 6.84 -3.96 -2.89
CA ASN A 403 5.92 -3.58 -3.95
C ASN A 403 6.10 -4.53 -5.16
N LEU A 404 5.07 -5.33 -5.44
CA LEU A 404 5.01 -6.27 -6.58
C LEU A 404 5.33 -5.59 -7.92
N SER A 405 4.98 -4.31 -8.06
CA SER A 405 5.24 -3.51 -9.27
C SER A 405 6.73 -3.41 -9.61
N TRP A 406 7.58 -3.22 -8.60
CA TRP A 406 9.03 -3.08 -8.80
C TRP A 406 9.69 -4.39 -9.19
N LEU A 407 9.25 -5.49 -8.57
CA LEU A 407 9.67 -6.83 -8.97
C LEU A 407 9.26 -7.11 -10.42
N TYR A 408 8.02 -6.81 -10.78
CA TYR A 408 7.50 -6.98 -12.12
C TYR A 408 8.26 -6.20 -13.19
N LEU A 409 8.64 -4.94 -12.93
CA LEU A 409 9.37 -4.11 -13.90
C LEU A 409 10.85 -4.53 -14.08
N THR A 410 11.44 -5.22 -13.10
CA THR A 410 12.87 -5.58 -13.10
C THR A 410 13.28 -6.46 -14.29
N PRO A 411 12.55 -7.53 -14.66
CA PRO A 411 12.82 -8.30 -15.88
C PRO A 411 12.86 -7.45 -17.15
N PHE A 412 11.96 -6.49 -17.31
CA PHE A 412 11.90 -5.61 -18.48
C PHE A 412 13.12 -4.68 -18.53
N LEU A 413 13.51 -4.10 -17.39
CA LEU A 413 14.74 -3.31 -17.26
C LEU A 413 15.97 -4.13 -17.67
N CYS A 414 16.15 -5.33 -17.13
CA CYS A 414 17.27 -6.20 -17.48
C CYS A 414 17.25 -6.62 -18.95
N LEU A 415 16.07 -6.86 -19.52
CA LEU A 415 15.90 -7.24 -20.92
C LEU A 415 16.25 -6.07 -21.84
N TRP A 416 15.61 -4.90 -21.65
CA TRP A 416 15.81 -3.72 -22.50
C TRP A 416 17.21 -3.16 -22.38
N LEU A 417 17.86 -3.30 -21.23
CA LEU A 417 19.24 -2.85 -21.03
C LEU A 417 20.30 -3.89 -21.44
N SER A 418 19.88 -5.04 -21.97
CA SER A 418 20.79 -6.14 -22.31
C SER A 418 21.70 -5.78 -23.50
N PRO A 419 23.04 -5.83 -23.32
CA PRO A 419 23.98 -5.54 -24.42
C PRO A 419 23.81 -6.44 -25.64
N ARG A 420 23.30 -7.66 -25.44
CA ARG A 420 23.07 -8.62 -26.53
C ARG A 420 22.04 -8.12 -27.53
N LEU A 421 21.07 -7.33 -27.08
CA LEU A 421 20.04 -6.75 -27.95
C LEU A 421 20.55 -5.47 -28.65
N TYR A 422 21.46 -4.71 -28.03
CA TYR A 422 22.01 -3.48 -28.62
C TYR A 422 22.79 -3.70 -29.91
N ILE A 423 23.38 -4.89 -30.06
CA ILE A 423 24.13 -5.28 -31.26
C ILE A 423 23.22 -5.33 -32.49
N ARG A 424 21.93 -5.66 -32.30
CA ARG A 424 20.93 -5.79 -33.38
C ARG A 424 19.73 -4.87 -33.11
N PRO A 425 19.79 -3.59 -33.55
CA PRO A 425 18.73 -2.61 -33.33
C PRO A 425 17.34 -3.10 -33.75
N THR A 426 17.25 -3.83 -34.86
CA THR A 426 16.00 -4.47 -35.35
C THR A 426 15.39 -5.44 -34.33
N HIS A 427 16.20 -6.28 -33.70
CA HIS A 427 15.75 -7.24 -32.69
C HIS A 427 15.35 -6.54 -31.40
N TRP A 428 16.10 -5.52 -30.99
CA TRP A 428 15.75 -4.73 -29.82
C TRP A 428 14.38 -4.07 -30.00
N LEU A 429 14.11 -3.46 -31.16
CA LEU A 429 12.83 -2.84 -31.47
C LEU A 429 11.68 -3.85 -31.42
N MET A 430 11.83 -5.03 -32.03
CA MET A 430 10.80 -6.08 -31.97
C MET A 430 10.50 -6.51 -30.53
N VAL A 431 11.55 -6.74 -29.72
CA VAL A 431 11.39 -7.11 -28.31
C VAL A 431 10.68 -6.00 -27.53
N TRP A 432 11.10 -4.74 -27.71
CA TRP A 432 10.51 -3.59 -27.04
C TRP A 432 9.04 -3.40 -27.43
N MET A 433 8.69 -3.53 -28.72
CA MET A 433 7.30 -3.40 -29.21
C MET A 433 6.35 -4.42 -28.57
N VAL A 434 6.82 -5.64 -28.32
CA VAL A 434 6.01 -6.69 -27.67
C VAL A 434 5.94 -6.48 -26.15
N THR A 435 7.07 -6.15 -25.54
CA THR A 435 7.19 -6.16 -24.07
C THR A 435 6.80 -4.84 -23.40
N ALA A 436 6.84 -3.70 -24.10
CA ALA A 436 6.41 -2.41 -23.55
C ALA A 436 4.90 -2.37 -23.24
N PRO A 437 3.98 -2.82 -24.12
CA PRO A 437 2.56 -2.94 -23.78
C PRO A 437 2.31 -3.83 -22.56
N ILE A 438 3.05 -4.93 -22.42
CA ILE A 438 2.95 -5.85 -21.28
C ILE A 438 3.39 -5.13 -19.99
N ALA A 439 4.50 -4.40 -20.02
CA ALA A 439 4.96 -3.61 -18.88
C ALA A 439 3.94 -2.53 -18.47
N VAL A 440 3.32 -1.85 -19.44
CA VAL A 440 2.26 -0.86 -19.22
C VAL A 440 1.01 -1.51 -18.62
N LEU A 441 0.48 -2.58 -19.20
CA LEU A 441 -0.73 -3.21 -18.66
C LEU A 441 -0.54 -3.79 -17.26
N GLY A 442 0.66 -4.31 -16.96
CA GLY A 442 0.96 -4.88 -15.66
C GLY A 442 0.97 -3.83 -14.54
N VAL A 443 1.56 -2.67 -14.79
CA VAL A 443 1.64 -1.55 -13.84
C VAL A 443 1.58 -0.21 -14.60
N PRO A 444 0.40 0.33 -14.94
CA PRO A 444 0.27 1.42 -15.91
C PRO A 444 1.08 2.68 -15.62
N PRO A 445 1.03 3.27 -14.41
CA PRO A 445 1.76 4.51 -14.18
C PRO A 445 3.27 4.31 -14.36
N GLN A 446 3.85 3.34 -13.67
CA GLN A 446 5.28 3.08 -13.66
C GLN A 446 5.78 2.48 -14.99
N GLY A 447 5.01 1.57 -15.58
CA GLY A 447 5.28 0.93 -16.86
C GLY A 447 5.25 1.91 -18.02
N LEU A 448 4.29 2.84 -18.04
CA LEU A 448 4.21 3.90 -19.06
C LEU A 448 5.40 4.85 -18.98
N LEU A 449 5.78 5.29 -17.78
CA LEU A 449 6.96 6.15 -17.59
C LEU A 449 8.24 5.45 -18.03
N LEU A 450 8.37 4.14 -17.76
CA LEU A 450 9.53 3.37 -18.18
C LEU A 450 9.55 3.14 -19.70
N ALA A 451 8.39 2.84 -20.30
CA ALA A 451 8.24 2.74 -21.76
C ALA A 451 8.57 4.07 -22.44
N ALA A 452 8.13 5.21 -21.87
CA ALA A 452 8.47 6.54 -22.38
C ALA A 452 9.98 6.84 -22.29
N ALA A 453 10.60 6.56 -21.14
CA ALA A 453 12.04 6.76 -20.96
C ALA A 453 12.89 5.88 -21.91
N SER A 454 12.51 4.59 -22.07
CA SER A 454 13.15 3.68 -23.02
C SER A 454 12.79 3.98 -24.49
N GLY A 455 11.68 4.68 -24.74
CA GLY A 455 11.25 5.14 -26.06
C GLY A 455 12.25 6.09 -26.73
N LEU A 456 13.07 6.82 -25.96
CA LEU A 456 14.20 7.58 -26.49
C LEU A 456 15.20 6.67 -27.23
N MET A 457 15.45 5.48 -26.68
CA MET A 457 16.34 4.49 -27.30
C MET A 457 15.66 3.81 -28.49
N ALA A 458 14.35 3.57 -28.41
CA ALA A 458 13.55 3.07 -29.53
C ALA A 458 13.62 4.03 -30.73
N ALA A 459 13.44 5.34 -30.50
CA ALA A 459 13.54 6.36 -31.54
C ALA A 459 14.94 6.39 -32.18
N TYR A 460 16.00 6.33 -31.36
CA TYR A 460 17.38 6.27 -31.86
C TYR A 460 17.64 5.01 -32.71
N PHE A 461 17.20 3.83 -32.28
CA PHE A 461 17.35 2.60 -33.05
C PHE A 461 16.50 2.58 -34.32
N ALA A 462 15.28 3.11 -34.28
CA ALA A 462 14.45 3.26 -35.47
C ALA A 462 15.14 4.16 -36.53
N TRP A 463 15.71 5.29 -36.09
CA TRP A 463 16.48 6.18 -36.95
C TRP A 463 17.74 5.49 -37.52
N ARG A 464 18.48 4.75 -36.70
CA ARG A 464 19.69 4.01 -37.12
C ARG A 464 19.37 2.93 -38.16
N VAL A 465 18.28 2.18 -37.97
CA VAL A 465 17.80 1.17 -38.94
C VAL A 465 17.35 1.86 -40.23
N TRP A 466 16.64 2.99 -40.13
CA TRP A 466 16.21 3.77 -41.29
C TRP A 466 17.38 4.30 -42.13
N GLN A 467 18.49 4.71 -41.50
CA GLN A 467 19.70 5.13 -42.21
C GLN A 467 20.48 3.96 -42.83
N ASN A 468 20.47 2.78 -42.21
CA ASN A 468 21.29 1.63 -42.61
C ASN A 468 20.47 0.47 -43.21
N ARG A 469 19.42 0.77 -43.99
CA ARG A 469 18.48 -0.26 -44.49
C ARG A 469 19.11 -1.38 -45.32
N LYS A 470 20.27 -1.13 -45.92
CA LYS A 470 21.00 -2.13 -46.72
C LYS A 470 21.56 -3.27 -45.85
N THR A 471 21.87 -3.00 -44.58
CA THR A 471 22.49 -3.96 -43.66
C THR A 471 21.54 -4.42 -42.55
N GLU A 472 20.51 -3.63 -42.24
CA GLU A 472 19.49 -3.95 -41.22
C GLU A 472 18.08 -3.93 -41.87
N PRO A 473 17.49 -5.09 -42.22
CA PRO A 473 16.21 -5.13 -42.91
C PRO A 473 15.05 -4.74 -41.98
N LEU A 474 14.18 -3.83 -42.46
CA LEU A 474 13.02 -3.34 -41.72
C LEU A 474 11.84 -4.34 -41.69
N THR A 475 11.90 -5.39 -42.51
CA THR A 475 10.81 -6.36 -42.71
C THR A 475 10.35 -7.01 -41.40
N GLY A 476 11.28 -7.39 -40.52
CA GLY A 476 10.93 -7.99 -39.22
C GLY A 476 10.20 -7.03 -38.29
N VAL A 477 10.62 -5.76 -38.25
CA VAL A 477 9.98 -4.72 -37.42
C VAL A 477 8.57 -4.41 -37.95
N ILE A 478 8.40 -4.28 -39.27
CA ILE A 478 7.08 -4.07 -39.89
C ILE A 478 6.17 -5.28 -39.66
N ALA A 479 6.66 -6.49 -39.88
CA ALA A 479 5.88 -7.70 -39.65
C ALA A 479 5.40 -7.78 -38.19
N MET A 480 6.27 -7.48 -37.22
CA MET A 480 5.91 -7.41 -35.82
C MET A 480 4.88 -6.31 -35.53
N ALA A 481 5.02 -5.13 -36.14
CA ALA A 481 4.05 -4.04 -36.03
C ALA A 481 2.66 -4.48 -36.53
N VAL A 482 2.60 -5.18 -37.67
CA VAL A 482 1.36 -5.71 -38.24
C VAL A 482 0.74 -6.76 -37.32
N VAL A 483 1.55 -7.68 -36.76
CA VAL A 483 1.07 -8.68 -35.80
C VAL A 483 0.48 -8.02 -34.57
N ILE A 484 1.17 -7.03 -33.97
CA ILE A 484 0.68 -6.30 -32.81
C ILE A 484 -0.61 -5.54 -33.15
N LEU A 485 -0.69 -4.93 -34.34
CA LEU A 485 -1.90 -4.25 -34.80
C LEU A 485 -3.06 -5.23 -34.94
N VAL A 486 -2.86 -6.39 -35.58
CA VAL A 486 -3.89 -7.42 -35.72
C VAL A 486 -4.34 -7.94 -34.36
N VAL A 487 -3.40 -8.25 -33.46
CA VAL A 487 -3.72 -8.68 -32.09
C VAL A 487 -4.50 -7.59 -31.36
N GLY A 488 -4.10 -6.32 -31.48
CA GLY A 488 -4.78 -5.19 -30.86
C GLY A 488 -6.18 -4.91 -31.41
N LEU A 489 -6.47 -5.28 -32.66
CA LEU A 489 -7.78 -5.12 -33.30
C LEU A 489 -8.70 -6.32 -33.09
N VAL A 490 -8.15 -7.54 -33.07
CA VAL A 490 -8.92 -8.80 -32.95
C VAL A 490 -9.14 -9.19 -31.49
N THR A 491 -8.31 -8.69 -30.57
CA THR A 491 -8.44 -8.96 -29.13
C THR A 491 -8.67 -7.67 -28.34
N PRO A 492 -9.19 -7.75 -27.09
CA PRO A 492 -9.40 -6.56 -26.27
C PRO A 492 -8.10 -5.85 -25.81
N ILE A 493 -6.91 -6.41 -26.09
CA ILE A 493 -5.62 -5.88 -25.63
C ILE A 493 -5.40 -4.43 -26.10
N GLY A 494 -5.79 -4.09 -27.33
CA GLY A 494 -5.68 -2.72 -27.84
C GLY A 494 -6.50 -1.73 -27.02
N SER A 495 -7.77 -2.08 -26.75
CA SER A 495 -8.66 -1.28 -25.91
C SER A 495 -8.21 -1.24 -24.44
N MET A 496 -7.67 -2.33 -23.90
CA MET A 496 -7.09 -2.37 -22.55
C MET A 496 -5.93 -1.36 -22.43
N LEU A 497 -5.03 -1.35 -23.41
CA LEU A 497 -3.86 -0.46 -23.41
C LEU A 497 -4.28 1.01 -23.49
N LEU A 498 -5.24 1.33 -24.36
CA LEU A 498 -5.80 2.68 -24.47
C LEU A 498 -6.51 3.11 -23.18
N GLY A 499 -7.27 2.20 -22.55
CA GLY A 499 -7.91 2.42 -21.26
C GLY A 499 -6.90 2.66 -20.13
N ALA A 500 -5.82 1.89 -20.07
CA ALA A 500 -4.74 2.06 -19.10
C ALA A 500 -4.01 3.41 -19.27
N ILE A 501 -3.70 3.81 -20.51
CA ILE A 501 -3.08 5.11 -20.80
C ILE A 501 -4.03 6.25 -20.41
N ARG A 502 -5.31 6.15 -20.78
CA ARG A 502 -6.34 7.12 -20.38
C ARG A 502 -6.43 7.24 -18.87
N TYR A 503 -6.43 6.12 -18.15
CA TYR A 503 -6.45 6.10 -16.69
C TYR A 503 -5.28 6.87 -16.10
N VAL A 504 -4.04 6.66 -16.57
CA VAL A 504 -2.86 7.37 -16.08
C VAL A 504 -2.96 8.88 -16.35
N LEU A 505 -3.41 9.28 -17.54
CA LEU A 505 -3.56 10.69 -17.92
C LEU A 505 -4.65 11.40 -17.11
N GLU A 506 -5.77 10.73 -16.82
CA GLU A 506 -6.85 11.29 -16.02
C GLU A 506 -6.50 11.34 -14.52
N ASN A 507 -5.89 10.28 -13.96
CA ASN A 507 -5.68 10.15 -12.51
C ASN A 507 -4.35 10.73 -12.02
N GLY A 508 -3.33 10.85 -12.89
CA GLY A 508 -2.02 11.41 -12.54
C GLY A 508 -2.11 12.80 -11.91
N PRO A 509 -2.72 13.81 -12.58
CA PRO A 509 -2.88 15.15 -12.03
C PRO A 509 -3.81 15.21 -10.81
N ILE A 510 -4.89 14.41 -10.83
CA ILE A 510 -5.87 14.33 -9.73
C ILE A 510 -5.19 13.88 -8.45
N ASN A 511 -4.27 12.92 -8.53
CA ASN A 511 -3.59 12.41 -7.35
C ASN A 511 -2.82 13.46 -6.57
N GLN A 512 -2.33 14.51 -7.24
CA GLN A 512 -1.60 15.61 -6.59
C GLN A 512 -2.53 16.62 -5.92
N VAL A 513 -3.73 16.80 -6.49
CA VAL A 513 -4.69 17.81 -6.02
C VAL A 513 -5.65 17.25 -4.98
N ALA A 514 -6.18 16.05 -5.22
CA ALA A 514 -7.22 15.43 -4.39
C ALA A 514 -6.66 14.56 -3.26
N TYR A 515 -5.45 14.01 -3.41
CA TYR A 515 -4.81 13.13 -2.42
C TYR A 515 -3.41 13.62 -1.99
N GLY A 516 -2.99 14.79 -2.46
CA GLY A 516 -1.66 15.31 -2.21
C GLY A 516 -1.49 15.75 -0.76
N ILE A 517 -0.45 15.24 -0.12
CA ILE A 517 -0.05 15.67 1.22
C ILE A 517 1.24 16.49 1.10
N PRO A 518 1.26 17.77 1.53
CA PRO A 518 2.43 18.62 1.43
C PRO A 518 3.64 18.07 2.19
N TRP A 519 4.82 18.17 1.57
CA TRP A 519 6.07 17.76 2.20
C TRP A 519 6.34 18.49 3.53
N SER A 520 5.91 19.75 3.65
CA SER A 520 6.07 20.58 4.86
C SER A 520 5.52 19.90 6.13
N LEU A 521 4.47 19.08 6.01
CA LEU A 521 3.89 18.36 7.14
C LEU A 521 4.80 17.27 7.71
N SER A 522 5.68 16.68 6.88
CA SER A 522 6.62 15.63 7.33
C SER A 522 7.69 16.15 8.31
N TRP A 523 7.86 17.47 8.40
CA TRP A 523 8.82 18.09 9.31
C TRP A 523 8.26 18.23 10.73
N VAL A 524 6.95 18.20 10.90
CA VAL A 524 6.26 18.49 12.16
C VAL A 524 5.46 17.29 12.67
N ALA A 525 4.83 16.53 11.76
CA ALA A 525 3.93 15.42 12.06
C ALA A 525 4.54 14.03 11.76
N GLY A 526 4.06 13.00 12.47
CA GLY A 526 4.42 11.60 12.26
C GLY A 526 5.44 11.03 13.25
N GLY A 527 5.57 9.69 13.29
CA GLY A 527 6.46 8.96 14.20
C GLY A 527 7.95 9.09 13.88
N GLN A 528 8.31 9.18 12.59
CA GLN A 528 9.66 9.47 12.11
C GLN A 528 9.70 10.86 11.45
N ARG A 529 10.58 11.75 11.93
CA ARG A 529 10.66 13.15 11.45
C ARG A 529 12.08 13.71 11.54
N GLY A 530 12.32 14.81 10.84
CA GLY A 530 13.57 15.57 10.89
C GLY A 530 14.49 15.38 9.70
N PHE A 531 15.53 16.20 9.62
CA PHE A 531 16.38 16.34 8.45
C PHE A 531 17.01 15.02 7.96
N VAL A 532 17.55 14.21 8.88
CA VAL A 532 18.23 12.96 8.52
C VAL A 532 17.25 11.97 7.88
N PHE A 533 16.04 11.83 8.43
CA PHE A 533 15.00 10.99 7.87
C PHE A 533 14.60 11.45 6.46
N GLU A 534 14.40 12.76 6.28
CA GLU A 534 14.02 13.33 4.98
C GLU A 534 15.11 13.18 3.92
N VAL A 535 16.38 13.36 4.27
CA VAL A 535 17.52 13.13 3.36
C VAL A 535 17.57 11.69 2.88
N VAL A 536 17.34 10.74 3.80
CA VAL A 536 17.31 9.31 3.50
C VAL A 536 16.14 8.98 2.58
N ARG A 537 14.93 9.40 2.96
CA ARG A 537 13.69 9.17 2.20
C ARG A 537 13.74 9.79 0.80
N MET A 538 14.37 10.97 0.66
CA MET A 538 14.53 11.70 -0.60
C MET A 538 15.82 11.36 -1.36
N SER A 539 16.58 10.35 -0.92
CA SER A 539 17.86 9.98 -1.54
C SER A 539 17.75 9.55 -3.02
N TRP A 540 16.54 9.28 -3.52
CA TRP A 540 16.30 9.07 -4.96
C TRP A 540 16.72 10.27 -5.83
N VAL A 541 16.75 11.49 -5.29
CA VAL A 541 17.23 12.70 -5.97
C VAL A 541 18.73 12.62 -6.32
N ALA A 542 19.52 11.85 -5.57
CA ALA A 542 20.94 11.67 -5.86
C ALA A 542 21.19 10.86 -7.14
N ILE A 543 20.24 10.00 -7.53
CA ILE A 543 20.36 9.09 -8.69
C ILE A 543 20.50 9.85 -10.01
N PRO A 544 19.61 10.80 -10.37
CA PRO A 544 19.76 11.56 -11.61
C PRO A 544 21.05 12.40 -11.61
N LEU A 545 21.47 12.93 -10.45
CA LEU A 545 22.74 13.65 -10.32
C LEU A 545 23.94 12.74 -10.62
N VAL A 546 23.97 11.53 -10.06
CA VAL A 546 25.00 10.53 -10.35
C VAL A 546 24.97 10.14 -11.84
N CYS A 547 23.79 9.96 -12.43
CA CYS A 547 23.67 9.65 -13.86
C CYS A 547 24.26 10.76 -14.73
N LEU A 548 23.99 12.03 -14.42
CA LEU A 548 24.56 13.18 -15.15
C LEU A 548 26.08 13.25 -15.03
N LEU A 549 26.63 13.06 -13.83
CA LEU A 549 28.08 13.04 -13.60
C LEU A 549 28.76 11.91 -14.40
N LEU A 550 28.17 10.72 -14.41
CA LEU A 550 28.69 9.58 -15.16
C LEU A 550 28.56 9.76 -16.67
N ILE A 551 27.44 10.29 -17.17
CA ILE A 551 27.25 10.64 -18.58
C ILE A 551 28.31 11.66 -19.01
N TYR A 552 28.53 12.72 -18.23
CA TYR A 552 29.53 13.75 -18.53
C TYR A 552 30.95 13.16 -18.59
N GLY A 553 31.31 12.32 -17.61
CA GLY A 553 32.61 11.66 -17.57
C GLY A 553 32.82 10.67 -18.72
N TRP A 554 31.81 9.87 -19.06
CA TRP A 554 31.93 8.79 -20.05
C TRP A 554 31.65 9.22 -21.49
N CYS A 555 30.99 10.36 -21.71
CA CYS A 555 30.91 10.97 -23.04
C CYS A 555 32.27 11.39 -23.60
N LYS A 556 33.29 11.56 -22.74
CA LYS A 556 34.67 11.87 -23.15
C LYS A 556 35.43 10.63 -23.64
N ASP A 557 34.97 9.42 -23.32
CA ASP A 557 35.59 8.17 -23.75
C ASP A 557 34.77 7.52 -24.87
N ALA A 558 35.27 7.63 -26.11
CA ALA A 558 34.60 7.14 -27.31
C ALA A 558 34.29 5.62 -27.25
N ASN A 559 35.09 4.83 -26.54
CA ASN A 559 34.90 3.39 -26.41
C ASN A 559 33.77 3.01 -25.43
N ARG A 560 33.45 3.88 -24.46
CA ARG A 560 32.41 3.63 -23.45
C ARG A 560 31.04 4.21 -23.81
N ARG A 561 31.00 5.11 -24.80
CA ARG A 561 29.84 5.94 -25.14
C ARG A 561 28.56 5.16 -25.45
N ALA A 562 28.60 4.12 -26.29
CA ALA A 562 27.38 3.43 -26.71
C ALA A 562 26.84 2.41 -25.67
N VAL A 563 27.73 1.77 -24.90
CA VAL A 563 27.34 0.72 -23.93
C VAL A 563 26.91 1.33 -22.58
N ALA A 564 27.44 2.49 -22.23
CA ALA A 564 27.28 3.09 -20.91
C ALA A 564 26.26 4.23 -20.85
N VAL A 565 26.08 5.01 -21.93
CA VAL A 565 25.27 6.23 -21.89
C VAL A 565 23.77 5.92 -21.97
N PHE A 566 23.33 4.99 -22.82
CA PHE A 566 21.90 4.70 -22.97
C PHE A 566 21.22 4.20 -21.68
N PRO A 567 21.79 3.23 -20.92
CA PRO A 567 21.21 2.84 -19.63
C PRO A 567 21.09 4.01 -18.64
N LEU A 568 22.10 4.88 -18.57
CA LEU A 568 22.09 6.06 -17.70
C LEU A 568 21.05 7.09 -18.13
N VAL A 569 20.88 7.31 -19.45
CA VAL A 569 19.84 8.19 -19.99
C VAL A 569 18.45 7.65 -19.65
N ILE A 570 18.21 6.35 -19.86
CA ILE A 570 16.92 5.74 -19.53
C ILE A 570 16.62 5.88 -18.03
N VAL A 571 17.58 5.58 -17.14
CA VAL A 571 17.39 5.74 -15.70
C VAL A 571 17.18 7.20 -15.30
N LEU A 572 17.96 8.13 -15.86
CA LEU A 572 17.80 9.56 -15.64
C LEU A 572 16.39 10.03 -16.00
N PHE A 573 15.93 9.77 -17.22
CA PHE A 573 14.61 10.18 -17.66
C PHE A 573 13.50 9.47 -16.90
N PHE A 574 13.65 8.18 -16.59
CA PHE A 574 12.67 7.45 -15.81
C PHE A 574 12.49 8.05 -14.41
N VAL A 575 13.60 8.37 -13.72
CA VAL A 575 13.52 8.98 -12.38
C VAL A 575 12.96 10.40 -12.42
N LEU A 576 13.28 11.20 -13.45
CA LEU A 576 12.68 12.52 -13.62
C LEU A 576 11.17 12.44 -13.92
N LEU A 577 10.76 11.46 -14.71
CA LEU A 577 9.35 11.20 -15.01
C LEU A 577 8.58 10.63 -13.80
N LEU A 578 9.27 10.03 -12.81
CA LEU A 578 8.68 9.56 -11.56
C LEU A 578 8.41 10.68 -10.53
N ILE A 579 8.84 11.93 -10.77
CA ILE A 579 8.65 13.05 -9.82
C ILE A 579 7.16 13.22 -9.43
N PRO A 580 6.20 13.28 -10.38
CA PRO A 580 4.77 13.34 -10.06
C PRO A 580 4.27 12.21 -9.15
N TYR A 581 4.79 10.99 -9.32
CA TYR A 581 4.43 9.84 -8.51
C TYR A 581 5.03 9.93 -7.10
N SER A 582 6.33 10.23 -7.02
CA SER A 582 7.10 10.31 -5.78
C SER A 582 6.65 11.48 -4.91
N MET A 583 6.58 12.68 -5.48
CA MET A 583 6.26 13.92 -4.76
C MET A 583 4.76 14.20 -4.68
N GLY A 584 3.92 13.45 -5.41
CA GLY A 584 2.48 13.71 -5.47
C GLY A 584 1.73 13.39 -4.18
N ARG A 585 2.24 12.49 -3.33
CA ARG A 585 1.69 12.20 -1.99
C ARG A 585 2.82 11.76 -1.05
N ILE A 586 2.99 12.47 0.05
CA ILE A 586 4.05 12.24 1.03
C ILE A 586 3.42 12.05 2.41
N ASP A 587 3.21 10.80 2.81
CA ASP A 587 2.62 10.48 4.11
C ASP A 587 3.65 10.78 5.23
N PRO A 588 3.35 11.68 6.20
CA PRO A 588 4.24 12.03 7.31
C PRO A 588 4.53 10.82 8.20
N GLY A 589 5.77 10.71 8.70
CA GLY A 589 6.15 9.60 9.58
C GLY A 589 6.37 8.24 8.89
N ALA A 590 6.10 8.14 7.59
CA ALA A 590 6.28 6.93 6.81
C ALA A 590 7.24 7.15 5.64
N MET A 591 7.85 6.08 5.14
CA MET A 591 8.70 6.14 3.96
C MET A 591 7.96 6.58 2.69
N SER A 592 6.65 6.28 2.61
CA SER A 592 5.73 6.67 1.53
C SER A 592 6.33 6.48 0.12
N ARG A 593 5.76 7.13 -0.90
CA ARG A 593 6.19 6.96 -2.30
C ARG A 593 7.65 7.38 -2.58
N PRO A 594 8.21 8.45 -1.97
CA PRO A 594 9.62 8.80 -2.15
C PRO A 594 10.60 7.74 -1.64
N GLY A 595 10.33 7.14 -0.47
CA GLY A 595 11.14 6.06 0.05
C GLY A 595 11.09 4.83 -0.86
N LEU A 596 9.90 4.48 -1.40
CA LEU A 596 9.77 3.41 -2.39
C LEU A 596 10.61 3.68 -3.64
N ALA A 597 10.59 4.91 -4.17
CA ALA A 597 11.41 5.31 -5.31
C ALA A 597 12.92 5.22 -5.00
N ALA A 598 13.33 5.64 -3.79
CA ALA A 598 14.71 5.50 -3.33
C ALA A 598 15.14 4.03 -3.26
N SER A 599 14.29 3.14 -2.75
CA SER A 599 14.58 1.71 -2.66
C SER A 599 14.83 1.08 -4.03
N LEU A 600 13.96 1.33 -5.01
CA LEU A 600 14.11 0.84 -6.38
C LEU A 600 15.36 1.44 -7.03
N GLY A 601 15.56 2.73 -6.83
CA GLY A 601 16.64 3.50 -7.38
C GLY A 601 18.02 2.97 -6.99
N TRP A 602 18.22 2.74 -5.70
CA TRP A 602 19.47 2.22 -5.15
C TRP A 602 19.62 0.71 -5.33
N ALA A 603 18.55 -0.08 -5.19
CA ALA A 603 18.65 -1.53 -5.27
C ALA A 603 18.76 -2.06 -6.71
N ILE A 604 18.17 -1.38 -7.68
CA ILE A 604 18.05 -1.87 -9.06
C ILE A 604 18.54 -0.84 -10.09
N LEU A 605 17.93 0.34 -10.17
CA LEU A 605 18.10 1.23 -11.33
C LEU A 605 19.55 1.64 -11.54
N LEU A 606 20.16 2.28 -10.54
CA LEU A 606 21.53 2.75 -10.64
C LEU A 606 22.53 1.60 -10.83
N PRO A 607 22.52 0.54 -9.99
CA PRO A 607 23.44 -0.58 -10.17
C PRO A 607 23.32 -1.26 -11.54
N VAL A 608 22.10 -1.51 -12.05
CA VAL A 608 21.90 -2.13 -13.37
C VAL A 608 22.44 -1.24 -14.49
N ALA A 609 22.23 0.07 -14.41
CA ALA A 609 22.73 1.01 -15.42
C ALA A 609 24.26 1.06 -15.50
N VAL A 610 24.96 0.95 -14.36
CA VAL A 610 26.43 1.05 -14.33
C VAL A 610 27.16 -0.29 -14.34
N TRP A 611 26.46 -1.41 -14.06
CA TRP A 611 27.04 -2.72 -13.74
C TRP A 611 28.17 -3.16 -14.70
N ARG A 612 27.94 -2.96 -15.99
CA ARG A 612 28.84 -3.43 -17.06
C ARG A 612 30.10 -2.59 -17.22
N VAL A 613 30.11 -1.37 -16.70
CA VAL A 613 31.24 -0.43 -16.77
C VAL A 613 32.10 -0.49 -15.51
N LEU A 614 31.51 -0.94 -14.40
CA LEU A 614 32.25 -1.16 -13.14
C LEU A 614 33.20 -2.36 -13.27
N ASP A 615 34.39 -2.23 -12.66
CA ASP A 615 35.31 -3.34 -12.43
C ASP A 615 34.82 -4.25 -11.27
N SER A 616 35.54 -5.35 -11.03
CA SER A 616 35.16 -6.34 -10.01
C SER A 616 35.11 -5.77 -8.59
N GLY A 617 36.10 -4.97 -8.19
CA GLY A 617 36.16 -4.35 -6.85
C GLY A 617 35.04 -3.33 -6.63
N THR A 618 34.79 -2.46 -7.62
CA THR A 618 33.74 -1.43 -7.54
C THR A 618 32.34 -2.05 -7.55
N ARG A 619 32.15 -3.20 -8.21
CA ARG A 619 30.87 -3.95 -8.14
C ARG A 619 30.56 -4.43 -6.73
N VAL A 620 31.55 -4.92 -5.98
CA VAL A 620 31.33 -5.34 -4.58
C VAL A 620 31.01 -4.12 -3.72
N MET A 621 31.69 -3.01 -3.92
CA MET A 621 31.38 -1.75 -3.23
C MET A 621 29.97 -1.25 -3.54
N MET A 622 29.50 -1.37 -4.79
CA MET A 622 28.13 -1.05 -5.16
C MET A 622 27.10 -1.90 -4.39
N ILE A 623 27.36 -3.21 -4.21
CA ILE A 623 26.50 -4.09 -3.42
C ILE A 623 26.47 -3.67 -1.95
N VAL A 624 27.62 -3.24 -1.39
CA VAL A 624 27.69 -2.69 -0.04
C VAL A 624 26.86 -1.41 0.07
N ILE A 625 26.97 -0.49 -0.90
CA ILE A 625 26.17 0.73 -0.94
C ILE A 625 24.67 0.41 -1.00
N VAL A 626 24.27 -0.54 -1.86
CA VAL A 626 22.87 -1.00 -1.97
C VAL A 626 22.36 -1.48 -0.62
N ALA A 627 23.10 -2.37 0.04
CA ALA A 627 22.69 -2.92 1.34
C ALA A 627 22.63 -1.83 2.41
N SER A 628 23.64 -0.97 2.49
CA SER A 628 23.70 0.12 3.48
C SER A 628 22.52 1.07 3.32
N ILE A 629 22.32 1.64 2.13
CA ILE A 629 21.24 2.62 1.90
C ILE A 629 19.87 1.99 2.12
N SER A 630 19.68 0.74 1.69
CA SER A 630 18.40 0.05 1.90
C SER A 630 18.15 -0.29 3.37
N SER A 631 19.20 -0.48 4.16
CA SER A 631 19.11 -0.67 5.62
C SER A 631 18.77 0.64 6.33
N VAL A 632 19.40 1.75 5.90
CA VAL A 632 19.04 3.10 6.38
C VAL A 632 17.59 3.42 6.05
N LEU A 633 17.10 2.98 4.89
CA LEU A 633 15.70 3.11 4.49
C LEU A 633 14.74 2.16 5.27
N GLY A 634 15.23 1.30 6.16
CA GLY A 634 14.39 0.37 6.92
C GLY A 634 13.73 -0.74 6.09
N PHE A 635 14.16 -0.92 4.85
CA PHE A 635 13.56 -1.87 3.91
C PHE A 635 14.27 -3.21 3.88
N ALA A 636 15.45 -3.27 4.46
CA ALA A 636 16.19 -4.50 4.60
C ALA A 636 16.00 -5.03 6.03
N PRO A 637 15.28 -6.15 6.21
CA PRO A 637 14.96 -6.71 7.52
C PRO A 637 16.18 -7.44 8.10
N PHE A 638 17.41 -6.93 7.95
CA PHE A 638 18.62 -7.65 8.35
C PHE A 638 18.54 -8.09 9.82
N THR A 639 18.00 -7.24 10.70
CA THR A 639 17.78 -7.51 12.13
C THR A 639 16.67 -8.51 12.43
N THR A 640 15.69 -8.69 11.53
CA THR A 640 14.56 -9.62 11.72
C THR A 640 14.62 -10.84 10.81
N ALA A 641 15.54 -10.90 9.84
CA ALA A 641 15.61 -11.95 8.82
C ALA A 641 15.87 -13.35 9.40
N ILE A 642 16.73 -13.44 10.42
CA ILE A 642 16.98 -14.72 11.13
C ILE A 642 15.70 -15.14 11.88
N ASN A 643 14.99 -14.18 12.49
CA ASN A 643 13.74 -14.48 13.18
C ASN A 643 12.65 -14.93 12.19
N ASN A 644 12.54 -14.30 11.03
CA ASN A 644 11.64 -14.72 9.95
C ASN A 644 11.98 -16.12 9.45
N LEU A 645 13.26 -16.42 9.23
CA LEU A 645 13.70 -17.76 8.87
C LEU A 645 13.25 -18.79 9.92
N ILE A 646 13.42 -18.51 11.20
CA ILE A 646 12.99 -19.40 12.28
C ILE A 646 11.46 -19.54 12.30
N GLN A 647 10.72 -18.43 12.24
CA GLN A 647 9.25 -18.41 12.24
C GLN A 647 8.66 -19.16 11.04
N SER A 648 9.32 -19.10 9.87
CA SER A 648 8.89 -19.83 8.67
C SER A 648 8.86 -21.36 8.85
N THR A 649 9.65 -21.88 9.78
CA THR A 649 9.73 -23.32 10.09
C THR A 649 8.65 -23.80 11.06
N ALA A 650 7.83 -22.89 11.60
CA ALA A 650 6.77 -23.25 12.53
C ALA A 650 5.79 -24.25 11.87
N ALA A 651 5.56 -25.39 12.53
CA ALA A 651 4.65 -26.43 12.03
C ALA A 651 3.17 -25.97 12.15
N THR A 652 2.85 -25.26 13.23
CA THR A 652 1.56 -24.65 13.52
C THR A 652 1.71 -23.15 13.78
N ILE A 653 0.68 -22.38 13.46
CA ILE A 653 0.52 -20.99 13.89
C ILE A 653 -0.78 -20.85 14.69
N ALA A 654 -0.74 -20.08 15.77
CA ALA A 654 -1.95 -19.77 16.53
C ALA A 654 -2.81 -18.78 15.75
N THR A 655 -4.11 -19.01 15.72
CA THR A 655 -5.08 -18.13 15.03
C THR A 655 -6.15 -17.64 16.00
N PRO A 656 -6.75 -16.47 15.75
CA PRO A 656 -8.07 -16.14 16.29
C PRO A 656 -9.12 -17.17 15.87
N VAL A 657 -10.33 -17.08 16.45
CA VAL A 657 -11.47 -17.91 16.03
C VAL A 657 -11.77 -17.65 14.55
N LEU A 658 -11.75 -18.72 13.74
CA LEU A 658 -12.07 -18.64 12.32
C LEU A 658 -13.56 -18.88 12.12
N ARG A 659 -14.22 -17.93 11.46
CA ARG A 659 -15.64 -18.03 11.08
C ARG A 659 -15.77 -18.66 9.70
N ASP A 660 -16.81 -19.46 9.52
CA ASP A 660 -17.09 -20.12 8.25
C ASP A 660 -18.06 -19.27 7.40
N GLY A 661 -17.52 -18.58 6.38
CA GLY A 661 -18.27 -17.74 5.47
C GLY A 661 -19.40 -18.48 4.73
N PRO A 662 -19.14 -19.63 4.07
CA PRO A 662 -20.17 -20.42 3.39
C PRO A 662 -21.39 -20.74 4.25
N SER A 663 -21.20 -21.20 5.49
CA SER A 663 -22.30 -21.48 6.42
C SER A 663 -23.13 -20.24 6.80
N ALA A 664 -22.57 -19.05 6.64
CA ALA A 664 -23.22 -17.77 6.92
C ALA A 664 -23.79 -17.06 5.68
N GLY A 665 -23.80 -17.72 4.51
CA GLY A 665 -24.26 -17.13 3.24
C GLY A 665 -23.22 -16.25 2.53
N LEU A 666 -21.95 -16.31 2.95
CA LEU A 666 -20.83 -15.54 2.42
C LEU A 666 -19.76 -16.48 1.82
N PRO A 667 -20.05 -17.24 0.76
CA PRO A 667 -19.18 -18.30 0.26
C PRO A 667 -17.80 -17.80 -0.18
N ASN A 668 -17.71 -16.60 -0.75
CA ASN A 668 -16.46 -16.01 -1.22
C ASN A 668 -15.56 -15.52 -0.08
N LEU A 669 -16.08 -15.41 1.14
CA LEU A 669 -15.29 -15.06 2.32
C LEU A 669 -14.36 -16.22 2.74
N GLY A 670 -14.81 -17.46 2.51
CA GLY A 670 -14.13 -18.67 2.95
C GLY A 670 -14.11 -18.79 4.48
N ARG A 671 -13.16 -19.55 5.02
CA ARG A 671 -12.97 -19.70 6.46
C ARG A 671 -11.90 -18.73 6.96
N ALA A 672 -12.29 -17.69 7.71
CA ALA A 672 -11.37 -16.62 8.09
C ALA A 672 -11.67 -15.97 9.44
N SER A 673 -10.65 -15.32 10.00
CA SER A 673 -10.80 -14.40 11.12
C SER A 673 -11.38 -13.08 10.62
N VAL A 674 -12.54 -12.72 11.14
CA VAL A 674 -13.25 -11.47 10.81
C VAL A 674 -13.61 -10.76 12.12
N GLN A 675 -13.42 -9.45 12.16
CA GLN A 675 -13.86 -8.63 13.30
C GLN A 675 -15.38 -8.74 13.49
N GLU A 676 -15.85 -8.74 14.74
CA GLU A 676 -17.27 -8.97 15.06
C GLU A 676 -18.20 -7.97 14.37
N GLU A 677 -17.92 -6.67 14.52
CA GLU A 677 -18.73 -5.60 13.90
C GLU A 677 -18.80 -5.76 12.38
N HIS A 678 -17.67 -6.11 11.75
CA HIS A 678 -17.62 -6.34 10.32
C HIS A 678 -18.43 -7.58 9.91
N TRP A 679 -18.33 -8.67 10.66
CA TRP A 679 -19.09 -9.89 10.41
C TRP A 679 -20.60 -9.68 10.53
N VAL A 680 -21.05 -9.01 11.61
CA VAL A 680 -22.47 -8.68 11.82
C VAL A 680 -22.97 -7.81 10.67
N ARG A 681 -22.22 -6.79 10.25
CA ARG A 681 -22.59 -5.95 9.11
C ARG A 681 -22.74 -6.76 7.82
N LEU A 682 -21.75 -7.59 7.46
CA LEU A 682 -21.78 -8.36 6.20
C LEU A 682 -22.91 -9.38 6.16
N THR A 683 -23.14 -10.10 7.26
CA THR A 683 -24.21 -11.10 7.33
C THR A 683 -25.60 -10.46 7.31
N SER A 684 -25.77 -9.29 7.95
CA SER A 684 -27.01 -8.50 7.85
C SER A 684 -27.22 -7.95 6.44
N LEU A 685 -26.19 -7.36 5.83
CA LEU A 685 -26.26 -6.83 4.47
C LEU A 685 -26.57 -7.92 3.44
N SER A 686 -25.98 -9.12 3.58
CA SER A 686 -26.26 -10.27 2.72
C SER A 686 -27.75 -10.64 2.73
N LYS A 687 -28.39 -10.66 3.90
CA LYS A 687 -29.82 -10.92 4.02
C LYS A 687 -30.66 -9.81 3.38
N VAL A 688 -30.31 -8.56 3.66
CA VAL A 688 -31.01 -7.39 3.10
C VAL A 688 -30.96 -7.40 1.56
N LEU A 689 -29.79 -7.63 0.97
CA LEU A 689 -29.66 -7.64 -0.49
C LEU A 689 -30.31 -8.86 -1.13
N ALA A 690 -30.26 -10.03 -0.48
CA ALA A 690 -30.94 -11.23 -0.99
C ALA A 690 -32.48 -11.08 -1.04
N GLU A 691 -33.04 -10.25 -0.17
CA GLU A 691 -34.48 -9.95 -0.13
C GLU A 691 -34.89 -8.86 -1.13
N HIS A 692 -34.05 -7.85 -1.34
CA HIS A 692 -34.44 -6.64 -2.09
C HIS A 692 -33.85 -6.55 -3.51
N VAL A 693 -32.75 -7.24 -3.81
CA VAL A 693 -32.15 -7.24 -5.15
C VAL A 693 -32.81 -8.34 -6.00
N PRO A 694 -33.41 -8.01 -7.16
CA PRO A 694 -34.01 -9.02 -8.03
C PRO A 694 -33.02 -10.11 -8.46
N ALA A 695 -33.52 -11.35 -8.60
CA ALA A 695 -32.70 -12.49 -8.96
C ALA A 695 -32.01 -12.28 -10.33
N GLY A 696 -30.69 -12.46 -10.36
CA GLY A 696 -29.86 -12.25 -11.56
C GLY A 696 -29.46 -10.80 -11.81
N GLU A 697 -29.95 -9.84 -11.01
CA GLU A 697 -29.52 -8.45 -11.02
C GLU A 697 -28.34 -8.21 -10.06
N THR A 698 -27.60 -7.13 -10.27
CA THR A 698 -26.64 -6.59 -9.30
C THR A 698 -27.20 -5.31 -8.67
N TYR A 699 -26.49 -4.74 -7.70
CA TYR A 699 -26.86 -3.47 -7.08
C TYR A 699 -25.76 -2.42 -7.29
N LEU A 700 -26.12 -1.15 -7.12
CA LEU A 700 -25.15 -0.05 -7.15
C LEU A 700 -24.65 0.25 -5.73
N ASP A 701 -23.38 0.01 -5.47
CA ASP A 701 -22.72 0.38 -4.20
C ASP A 701 -22.12 1.79 -4.24
N LEU A 702 -22.55 2.67 -3.33
CA LEU A 702 -22.02 4.03 -3.15
C LEU A 702 -21.25 4.22 -1.83
N THR A 703 -21.10 3.16 -1.03
CA THR A 703 -20.48 3.20 0.30
C THR A 703 -18.94 3.23 0.26
N SER A 704 -18.37 3.06 -0.94
CA SER A 704 -16.94 2.85 -1.19
C SER A 704 -16.34 1.57 -0.56
N ARG A 705 -17.18 0.62 -0.12
CA ARG A 705 -16.77 -0.71 0.38
C ARG A 705 -16.76 -1.77 -0.73
N ASN A 706 -16.03 -1.52 -1.81
CA ASN A 706 -16.07 -2.35 -3.02
C ASN A 706 -15.76 -3.84 -2.80
N ALA A 707 -14.98 -4.25 -1.80
CA ALA A 707 -14.77 -5.67 -1.49
C ALA A 707 -16.07 -6.47 -1.29
N GLN A 708 -17.15 -5.81 -0.87
CA GLN A 708 -18.40 -6.51 -0.57
C GLN A 708 -19.08 -7.09 -1.82
N TYR A 709 -18.83 -6.55 -3.02
CA TYR A 709 -19.23 -7.21 -4.27
C TYR A 709 -18.66 -8.64 -4.34
N PHE A 710 -17.40 -8.80 -3.94
CA PHE A 710 -16.76 -10.10 -3.89
C PHE A 710 -17.37 -10.98 -2.80
N TYR A 711 -17.45 -10.53 -1.55
CA TYR A 711 -17.96 -11.35 -0.44
C TYR A 711 -19.39 -11.87 -0.68
N LEU A 712 -20.24 -10.99 -1.23
CA LEU A 712 -21.67 -11.22 -1.42
C LEU A 712 -21.99 -11.88 -2.78
N GLY A 713 -21.01 -12.00 -3.67
CA GLY A 713 -21.18 -12.65 -4.98
C GLY A 713 -21.87 -11.80 -6.04
N TYR A 714 -21.89 -10.47 -5.88
CA TYR A 714 -22.44 -9.54 -6.87
C TYR A 714 -21.36 -9.02 -7.82
N ARG A 715 -21.74 -8.79 -9.08
CA ARG A 715 -20.81 -8.23 -10.08
C ARG A 715 -20.69 -6.71 -9.90
N PRO A 716 -19.49 -6.13 -9.91
CA PRO A 716 -19.35 -4.69 -9.91
C PRO A 716 -20.02 -4.06 -11.14
N LEU A 717 -20.84 -3.03 -10.92
CA LEU A 717 -21.58 -2.37 -11.99
C LEU A 717 -20.76 -1.31 -12.73
N LEU A 718 -19.89 -0.61 -12.01
CA LEU A 718 -19.11 0.52 -12.53
C LEU A 718 -17.63 0.16 -12.65
N PRO A 719 -16.92 0.63 -13.70
CA PRO A 719 -15.50 0.35 -13.86
C PRO A 719 -14.62 0.86 -12.70
N VAL A 720 -15.01 1.97 -12.08
CA VAL A 720 -14.44 2.44 -10.82
C VAL A 720 -15.43 2.08 -9.72
N THR A 721 -15.11 1.05 -8.95
CA THR A 721 -16.06 0.40 -8.02
C THR A 721 -16.20 1.10 -6.68
N ALA A 722 -15.18 1.87 -6.29
CA ALA A 722 -15.23 2.72 -5.11
C ALA A 722 -15.44 4.16 -5.57
N ALA A 723 -16.59 4.74 -5.23
CA ALA A 723 -16.92 6.09 -5.66
C ALA A 723 -15.85 7.11 -5.22
N TYR A 724 -15.24 6.92 -4.06
CA TYR A 724 -14.09 7.70 -3.57
C TYR A 724 -12.97 7.94 -4.62
N ASN A 725 -12.73 7.00 -5.55
CA ASN A 725 -11.70 7.10 -6.60
C ASN A 725 -12.16 7.79 -7.90
N MET A 726 -13.45 8.10 -8.03
CA MET A 726 -14.03 8.64 -9.26
C MET A 726 -14.13 10.17 -9.20
N VAL A 727 -12.99 10.82 -8.93
CA VAL A 727 -12.92 12.27 -8.72
C VAL A 727 -13.05 13.05 -10.03
N SER A 728 -12.62 12.50 -11.17
CA SER A 728 -12.66 13.20 -12.45
C SER A 728 -14.10 13.40 -12.95
N PRO A 729 -14.50 14.61 -13.40
CA PRO A 729 -15.76 14.84 -14.10
C PRO A 729 -16.00 13.85 -15.25
N ALA A 730 -14.95 13.58 -16.04
CA ALA A 730 -15.05 12.67 -17.17
C ALA A 730 -15.29 11.22 -16.75
N GLN A 731 -14.77 10.78 -15.59
CA GLN A 731 -15.05 9.45 -15.06
C GLN A 731 -16.49 9.35 -14.57
N GLN A 732 -16.97 10.37 -13.86
CA GLN A 732 -18.36 10.44 -13.38
C GLN A 732 -19.35 10.45 -14.54
N GLN A 733 -19.09 11.22 -15.60
CA GLN A 733 -19.98 11.23 -16.77
C GLN A 733 -20.08 9.86 -17.44
N ARG A 734 -18.97 9.13 -17.58
CA ARG A 734 -19.00 7.76 -18.13
C ARG A 734 -19.73 6.78 -17.22
N ALA A 735 -19.59 6.92 -15.90
CA ALA A 735 -20.38 6.13 -14.96
C ALA A 735 -21.87 6.42 -15.11
N ILE A 736 -22.26 7.70 -15.23
CA ILE A 736 -23.65 8.10 -15.50
C ILE A 736 -24.14 7.55 -16.83
N ASP A 737 -23.35 7.61 -17.90
CA ASP A 737 -23.74 7.08 -19.22
C ASP A 737 -23.94 5.55 -19.16
N THR A 738 -23.13 4.86 -18.34
CA THR A 738 -23.30 3.42 -18.07
C THR A 738 -24.60 3.15 -17.31
N LEU A 739 -24.90 3.93 -16.27
CA LEU A 739 -26.13 3.83 -15.50
C LEU A 739 -27.37 4.19 -16.31
N LYS A 740 -27.30 5.17 -17.21
CA LYS A 740 -28.39 5.51 -18.14
C LYS A 740 -28.72 4.35 -19.08
N GLY A 741 -27.73 3.56 -19.47
CA GLY A 741 -27.92 2.36 -20.28
C GLY A 741 -28.53 1.19 -19.50
N SER A 742 -28.19 1.04 -18.22
CA SER A 742 -28.68 -0.06 -17.36
C SER A 742 -28.69 0.34 -15.88
N LEU A 743 -29.75 1.05 -15.46
CA LEU A 743 -29.91 1.50 -14.07
C LEU A 743 -30.48 0.39 -13.20
N PRO A 744 -29.77 -0.07 -12.15
CA PRO A 744 -30.26 -1.15 -11.31
C PRO A 744 -31.45 -0.72 -10.46
N THR A 745 -32.20 -1.71 -9.98
CA THR A 745 -33.38 -1.52 -9.14
C THR A 745 -33.00 -0.99 -7.76
N VAL A 746 -31.87 -1.46 -7.22
CA VAL A 746 -31.38 -1.15 -5.86
C VAL A 746 -30.00 -0.50 -5.90
N ALA A 747 -29.84 0.57 -5.14
CA ALA A 747 -28.56 1.16 -4.78
C ALA A 747 -28.36 1.12 -3.26
N LEU A 748 -27.14 0.86 -2.78
CA LEU A 748 -26.77 1.00 -1.37
C LEU A 748 -26.17 2.39 -1.15
N LEU A 749 -26.91 3.26 -0.44
CA LEU A 749 -26.55 4.65 -0.22
C LEU A 749 -25.76 4.85 1.08
N GLU A 750 -26.14 4.16 2.17
CA GLU A 750 -25.50 4.23 3.48
C GLU A 750 -25.38 2.83 4.11
N GLY A 751 -24.20 2.53 4.66
CA GLY A 751 -23.91 1.26 5.33
C GLY A 751 -22.58 1.28 6.09
N VAL A 752 -22.35 2.34 6.87
CA VAL A 752 -21.06 2.69 7.50
C VAL A 752 -20.03 3.00 6.42
N ASN A 753 -20.31 4.06 5.67
CA ASN A 753 -19.56 4.44 4.48
C ASN A 753 -18.09 4.74 4.79
N VAL A 754 -17.21 4.37 3.86
CA VAL A 754 -15.78 4.71 3.95
C VAL A 754 -15.60 6.15 3.45
N ILE A 755 -15.37 7.07 4.40
CA ILE A 755 -15.11 8.48 4.10
C ILE A 755 -13.62 8.76 4.36
N HIS A 756 -12.87 8.95 3.28
CA HIS A 756 -11.46 9.30 3.33
C HIS A 756 -11.23 10.75 2.85
N ASP A 757 -10.19 11.38 3.41
CA ASP A 757 -9.68 12.69 2.99
C ASP A 757 -10.75 13.80 2.90
N GLY A 758 -11.67 13.82 3.88
CA GLY A 758 -12.46 15.01 4.21
C GLY A 758 -13.78 15.24 3.49
N GLY A 759 -14.35 14.26 2.76
CA GLY A 759 -15.71 14.40 2.23
C GLY A 759 -16.32 13.16 1.58
N GLY A 760 -17.64 13.01 1.71
CA GLY A 760 -18.44 11.94 1.11
C GLY A 760 -18.72 12.13 -0.40
N LEU A 761 -19.62 11.29 -0.94
CA LEU A 761 -19.94 11.23 -2.37
C LEU A 761 -20.32 12.60 -2.96
N ALA A 762 -21.11 13.40 -2.25
CA ALA A 762 -21.63 14.68 -2.77
C ALA A 762 -20.51 15.73 -3.04
N LEU A 763 -19.44 15.70 -2.25
CA LEU A 763 -18.30 16.61 -2.44
C LEU A 763 -17.31 16.11 -3.49
N ARG A 764 -17.02 14.80 -3.48
CA ARG A 764 -16.01 14.21 -4.37
C ARG A 764 -16.56 13.90 -5.77
N ASN A 765 -17.83 13.49 -5.83
CA ASN A 765 -18.47 12.97 -7.03
C ASN A 765 -19.82 13.67 -7.31
N PRO A 766 -19.82 15.00 -7.47
CA PRO A 766 -21.05 15.80 -7.54
C PRO A 766 -21.99 15.39 -8.68
N TYR A 767 -21.46 14.96 -9.83
CA TYR A 767 -22.30 14.59 -10.98
C TYR A 767 -22.99 13.24 -10.75
N LEU A 768 -22.23 12.25 -10.26
CA LEU A 768 -22.78 10.96 -9.93
C LEU A 768 -23.82 11.11 -8.81
N TYR A 769 -23.49 11.83 -7.75
CA TYR A 769 -24.39 12.11 -6.64
C TYR A 769 -25.73 12.73 -7.12
N ARG A 770 -25.69 13.79 -7.94
CA ARG A 770 -26.91 14.43 -8.46
C ARG A 770 -27.75 13.45 -9.28
N PHE A 771 -27.11 12.69 -10.16
CA PHE A 771 -27.80 11.64 -10.93
C PHE A 771 -28.49 10.62 -10.00
N ILE A 772 -27.88 10.22 -8.89
CA ILE A 772 -28.48 9.30 -7.93
C ILE A 772 -29.70 9.90 -7.22
N VAL A 773 -29.60 11.14 -6.73
CA VAL A 773 -30.74 11.85 -6.10
C VAL A 773 -31.91 11.99 -7.09
N ASP A 774 -31.62 12.20 -8.36
CA ASP A 774 -32.64 12.35 -9.39
C ASP A 774 -33.34 11.04 -9.73
N HIS A 775 -32.70 9.88 -9.55
CA HIS A 775 -33.19 8.59 -10.06
C HIS A 775 -33.52 7.54 -8.99
N TYR A 776 -33.20 7.77 -7.72
CA TYR A 776 -33.51 6.86 -6.62
C TYR A 776 -34.31 7.52 -5.50
N ASP A 777 -35.22 6.76 -4.90
CA ASP A 777 -35.92 7.10 -3.67
C ASP A 777 -35.31 6.31 -2.49
N PRO A 778 -34.88 6.97 -1.41
CA PRO A 778 -34.26 6.29 -0.27
C PRO A 778 -35.30 5.56 0.60
N ALA A 779 -34.86 4.50 1.25
CA ALA A 779 -35.59 3.77 2.28
C ALA A 779 -34.63 3.20 3.32
N TYR A 780 -35.02 3.25 4.59
CA TYR A 780 -34.27 2.65 5.68
C TYR A 780 -34.63 1.18 5.84
N VAL A 781 -33.64 0.29 5.81
CA VAL A 781 -33.83 -1.17 5.90
C VAL A 781 -32.73 -1.78 6.79
N ASN A 782 -33.11 -2.20 8.00
CA ASN A 782 -32.24 -2.94 8.94
C ASN A 782 -30.83 -2.36 9.12
N GLY A 783 -30.72 -1.06 9.42
CA GLY A 783 -29.43 -0.38 9.61
C GLY A 783 -28.77 0.17 8.35
N PHE A 784 -29.39 -0.02 7.17
CA PHE A 784 -28.89 0.47 5.88
C PHE A 784 -29.86 1.47 5.25
N ILE A 785 -29.35 2.34 4.38
CA ILE A 785 -30.19 3.17 3.50
C ILE A 785 -30.04 2.64 2.07
N LEU A 786 -31.12 2.05 1.56
CA LEU A 786 -31.23 1.62 0.17
C LEU A 786 -31.88 2.73 -0.67
N GLY A 787 -31.49 2.84 -1.92
CA GLY A 787 -32.19 3.63 -2.94
C GLY A 787 -32.94 2.68 -3.86
N TYR A 788 -34.25 2.86 -4.00
CA TYR A 788 -35.06 2.18 -5.02
C TYR A 788 -35.21 3.05 -6.25
N LYS A 789 -35.01 2.45 -7.41
CA LYS A 789 -35.18 3.15 -8.69
C LYS A 789 -36.57 3.78 -8.77
N LYS A 790 -36.62 5.09 -9.01
CA LYS A 790 -37.89 5.82 -9.12
C LYS A 790 -38.78 5.18 -10.18
N GLY A 791 -40.03 4.94 -9.81
CA GLY A 791 -41.01 4.24 -10.63
C GLY A 791 -41.09 2.72 -10.39
N SER A 792 -40.22 2.11 -9.58
CA SER A 792 -40.40 0.72 -9.12
C SER A 792 -41.59 0.61 -8.15
N VAL A 793 -42.10 -0.60 -7.93
CA VAL A 793 -43.27 -0.85 -7.06
C VAL A 793 -42.94 -0.48 -5.60
N GLU A 794 -41.72 -0.75 -5.17
CA GLU A 794 -41.19 -0.46 -3.83
C GLU A 794 -41.10 1.06 -3.58
N ALA A 795 -40.81 1.86 -4.61
CA ALA A 795 -40.75 3.32 -4.52
C ALA A 795 -42.13 3.98 -4.35
N GLN A 796 -43.22 3.28 -4.67
CA GLN A 796 -44.59 3.80 -4.69
C GLN A 796 -45.37 3.59 -3.38
N SER A 797 -44.79 2.94 -2.35
CA SER A 797 -45.46 2.79 -1.06
C SER A 797 -45.66 4.14 -0.37
N LEU A 798 -46.91 4.46 0.00
CA LEU A 798 -47.27 5.61 0.85
C LEU A 798 -47.22 5.28 2.36
N GLN A 799 -46.96 4.02 2.71
CA GLN A 799 -46.85 3.55 4.09
C GLN A 799 -45.37 3.55 4.50
N ILE A 800 -45.09 4.09 5.68
CA ILE A 800 -43.75 4.05 6.28
C ILE A 800 -43.76 2.98 7.37
N ASP A 801 -43.01 1.91 7.17
CA ASP A 801 -42.75 0.94 8.23
C ASP A 801 -41.79 1.56 9.26
N ILE A 802 -42.14 1.45 10.54
CA ILE A 802 -41.32 1.89 11.66
C ILE A 802 -40.40 0.72 12.03
N PRO A 803 -39.10 0.77 11.67
CA PRO A 803 -38.18 -0.30 12.00
C PRO A 803 -37.97 -0.33 13.50
N LEU A 804 -38.22 -1.49 14.13
CA LEU A 804 -38.02 -1.67 15.56
C LEU A 804 -36.59 -2.14 15.86
N MET A 805 -35.98 -1.54 16.88
CA MET A 805 -34.67 -1.91 17.40
C MET A 805 -34.74 -3.34 17.97
N ASP A 806 -33.87 -4.25 17.53
CA ASP A 806 -33.84 -5.63 18.08
C ASP A 806 -33.11 -5.66 19.43
N PHE A 807 -33.67 -4.96 20.42
CA PHE A 807 -33.12 -4.79 21.76
C PHE A 807 -34.03 -5.42 22.81
N THR A 808 -33.42 -6.16 23.74
CA THR A 808 -34.12 -6.84 24.83
C THR A 808 -33.40 -6.61 26.14
N ASP A 809 -34.11 -6.08 27.12
CA ASP A 809 -33.64 -5.89 28.50
C ASP A 809 -34.81 -6.09 29.49
N VAL A 810 -34.71 -5.49 30.68
CA VAL A 810 -35.75 -5.53 31.72
C VAL A 810 -37.02 -4.74 31.35
N HIS A 811 -36.95 -3.79 30.42
CA HIS A 811 -38.05 -2.93 29.98
C HIS A 811 -38.52 -3.23 28.56
N TRP A 812 -37.63 -3.72 27.70
CA TRP A 812 -37.83 -3.95 26.28
C TRP A 812 -37.71 -5.44 25.94
N LEU A 813 -38.47 -5.88 24.95
CA LEU A 813 -38.43 -7.20 24.36
C LEU A 813 -38.53 -7.05 22.84
N ARG A 814 -37.41 -7.26 22.14
CA ARG A 814 -37.30 -7.08 20.67
C ARG A 814 -37.84 -5.73 20.19
N GLY A 815 -37.49 -4.66 20.91
CA GLY A 815 -37.91 -3.30 20.58
C GLY A 815 -39.34 -2.94 21.00
N VAL A 816 -40.04 -3.82 21.72
CA VAL A 816 -41.38 -3.55 22.27
C VAL A 816 -41.30 -3.44 23.79
N HIS A 817 -41.95 -2.44 24.37
CA HIS A 817 -41.95 -2.26 25.82
C HIS A 817 -42.82 -3.31 26.51
N ARG A 818 -42.29 -3.97 27.55
CA ARG A 818 -42.93 -5.12 28.22
C ARG A 818 -44.22 -4.75 28.96
N ASN A 819 -44.28 -3.54 29.51
CA ASN A 819 -45.35 -3.11 30.42
C ASN A 819 -46.20 -1.94 29.89
N ALA A 820 -45.95 -1.49 28.66
CA ALA A 820 -46.65 -0.34 28.07
C ALA A 820 -46.72 -0.49 26.55
N ALA A 821 -47.66 0.18 25.90
CA ALA A 821 -47.70 0.24 24.44
C ALA A 821 -46.62 1.20 23.94
N ALA A 822 -45.38 0.72 23.80
CA ALA A 822 -44.30 1.53 23.24
C ALA A 822 -43.36 0.69 22.37
N ALA A 823 -42.78 1.38 21.39
CA ALA A 823 -41.88 0.85 20.38
C ALA A 823 -40.55 1.60 20.44
N TYR A 824 -39.44 0.86 20.49
CA TYR A 824 -38.09 1.38 20.38
C TYR A 824 -37.70 1.36 18.90
N VAL A 825 -37.49 2.53 18.32
CA VAL A 825 -37.34 2.73 16.88
C VAL A 825 -35.86 2.74 16.51
N GLU A 826 -35.52 1.97 15.47
CA GLU A 826 -34.14 1.83 14.96
C GLU A 826 -33.69 3.07 14.17
N ASP A 827 -34.60 3.71 13.43
CA ASP A 827 -34.34 4.89 12.59
C ASP A 827 -34.58 6.21 13.34
N PRO A 828 -33.53 6.96 13.73
CA PRO A 828 -33.68 8.24 14.41
C PRO A 828 -34.35 9.32 13.55
N ALA A 829 -34.16 9.29 12.22
CA ALA A 829 -34.75 10.30 11.32
C ALA A 829 -36.27 10.20 11.34
N LEU A 830 -36.80 8.97 11.34
CA LEU A 830 -38.23 8.72 11.42
C LEU A 830 -38.83 9.18 12.75
N VAL A 831 -38.16 8.93 13.89
CA VAL A 831 -38.66 9.37 15.21
C VAL A 831 -38.87 10.89 15.27
N SER A 832 -37.98 11.65 14.64
CA SER A 832 -38.10 13.12 14.59
C SER A 832 -39.30 13.64 13.79
N LEU A 833 -39.90 12.79 12.94
CA LEU A 833 -41.02 13.15 12.06
C LEU A 833 -42.37 12.72 12.62
N ILE A 834 -42.40 11.69 13.47
CA ILE A 834 -43.62 11.21 14.12
C ILE A 834 -44.12 12.26 15.12
N LYS A 835 -45.42 12.55 15.09
CA LYS A 835 -46.08 13.51 15.97
C LYS A 835 -47.09 12.83 16.89
N VAL A 836 -47.37 13.47 18.02
CA VAL A 836 -48.48 13.08 18.89
C VAL A 836 -49.78 13.24 18.11
N GLY A 837 -50.59 12.17 18.08
CA GLY A 837 -51.84 12.10 17.32
C GLY A 837 -51.77 11.25 16.04
N ASP A 838 -50.57 10.90 15.57
CA ASP A 838 -50.40 10.05 14.37
C ASP A 838 -51.00 8.65 14.56
N GLU A 839 -51.55 8.08 13.50
CA GLU A 839 -52.16 6.75 13.50
C GLU A 839 -51.18 5.70 12.96
N VAL A 840 -50.87 4.71 13.80
CA VAL A 840 -50.01 3.57 13.45
C VAL A 840 -50.80 2.27 13.46
N ARG A 841 -50.50 1.38 12.52
CA ARG A 841 -50.98 -0.01 12.50
C ARG A 841 -49.97 -0.89 13.21
N THR A 842 -50.41 -1.64 14.21
CA THR A 842 -49.58 -2.64 14.89
C THR A 842 -49.54 -3.95 14.11
N HIS A 843 -48.62 -4.84 14.51
CA HIS A 843 -48.52 -6.18 13.95
C HIS A 843 -49.83 -6.99 14.05
N SER A 844 -50.63 -6.77 15.11
CA SER A 844 -51.96 -7.37 15.31
C SER A 844 -53.03 -6.83 14.35
N GLY A 845 -52.72 -5.79 13.56
CA GLY A 845 -53.65 -5.11 12.66
C GLY A 845 -54.41 -3.94 13.32
N ASP A 846 -54.25 -3.73 14.63
CA ASP A 846 -54.93 -2.65 15.35
C ASP A 846 -54.36 -1.28 14.96
N VAL A 847 -55.24 -0.28 14.83
CA VAL A 847 -54.84 1.11 14.62
C VAL A 847 -54.79 1.83 15.96
N ARG A 848 -53.64 2.42 16.30
CA ARG A 848 -53.39 3.10 17.56
C ARG A 848 -52.85 4.50 17.33
N ARG A 849 -53.11 5.41 18.27
CA ARG A 849 -52.60 6.78 18.22
C ARG A 849 -51.31 6.94 19.01
N VAL A 850 -50.39 7.74 18.49
CA VAL A 850 -49.18 8.14 19.18
C VAL A 850 -49.53 9.15 20.29
N VAL A 851 -49.20 8.83 21.53
CA VAL A 851 -49.47 9.68 22.71
C VAL A 851 -48.22 10.42 23.19
N ARG A 852 -47.02 9.89 22.91
CA ARG A 852 -45.75 10.52 23.26
C ARG A 852 -44.64 10.04 22.32
N VAL A 853 -43.77 10.95 21.93
CA VAL A 853 -42.54 10.66 21.17
C VAL A 853 -41.35 11.14 21.97
N ASP A 854 -40.38 10.27 22.18
CA ASP A 854 -39.10 10.60 22.81
C ASP A 854 -38.00 10.47 21.75
N VAL A 855 -37.60 11.62 21.20
CA VAL A 855 -36.57 11.68 20.15
C VAL A 855 -35.20 11.29 20.70
N ALA A 856 -34.87 11.67 21.93
CA ALA A 856 -33.58 11.37 22.54
C ALA A 856 -33.45 9.88 22.93
N GLY A 857 -34.52 9.29 23.43
CA GLY A 857 -34.61 7.85 23.71
C GLY A 857 -35.05 6.99 22.52
N GLN A 858 -35.23 7.59 21.33
CA GLN A 858 -35.73 6.98 20.09
C GLN A 858 -36.96 6.08 20.28
N SER A 859 -37.91 6.48 21.13
CA SER A 859 -39.08 5.66 21.46
C SER A 859 -40.40 6.36 21.13
N VAL A 860 -41.36 5.58 20.67
CA VAL A 860 -42.72 6.03 20.33
C VAL A 860 -43.71 5.30 21.24
N TRP A 861 -44.56 6.06 21.92
CA TRP A 861 -45.54 5.56 22.88
C TRP A 861 -46.94 5.71 22.29
N LEU A 862 -47.72 4.65 22.40
CA LEU A 862 -49.02 4.48 21.77
C LEU A 862 -50.13 4.35 22.81
N GLU A 863 -51.36 4.56 22.37
CA GLU A 863 -52.56 4.32 23.17
C GLU A 863 -52.83 2.81 23.36
N GLY A 864 -53.39 2.43 24.51
CA GLY A 864 -53.88 1.07 24.78
C GLY A 864 -52.90 0.14 25.53
N PRO A 865 -53.20 -1.17 25.59
CA PRO A 865 -52.42 -2.16 26.35
C PRO A 865 -51.06 -2.48 25.67
N PRO A 866 -50.09 -3.10 26.37
CA PRO A 866 -48.79 -3.45 25.79
C PRO A 866 -48.91 -4.14 24.43
N LEU A 867 -47.97 -3.84 23.52
CA LEU A 867 -47.98 -4.43 22.17
C LEU A 867 -47.60 -5.92 22.25
N GLU A 868 -48.28 -6.75 21.46
CA GLU A 868 -47.92 -8.16 21.35
C GLU A 868 -46.61 -8.33 20.57
N VAL A 869 -45.75 -9.22 21.06
CA VAL A 869 -44.51 -9.58 20.38
C VAL A 869 -44.76 -10.81 19.51
N SER A 870 -44.38 -10.77 18.23
CA SER A 870 -44.58 -11.89 17.31
C SER A 870 -43.98 -13.19 17.86
N SER A 871 -44.80 -14.25 17.90
CA SER A 871 -44.46 -15.58 18.43
C SER A 871 -43.75 -16.48 17.42
N THR A 872 -43.70 -16.11 16.13
CA THR A 872 -43.19 -16.94 15.03
C THR A 872 -41.79 -16.57 14.55
N GLY A 873 -41.09 -15.67 15.27
CA GLY A 873 -39.74 -15.22 14.92
C GLY A 873 -39.69 -14.05 13.93
N SER A 874 -40.80 -13.69 13.29
CA SER A 874 -40.89 -12.44 12.50
C SER A 874 -40.69 -11.21 13.40
N LYS A 875 -40.14 -10.12 12.84
CA LYS A 875 -40.04 -8.83 13.55
C LYS A 875 -41.47 -8.31 13.78
N SER A 876 -41.77 -7.86 15.01
CA SER A 876 -42.99 -7.08 15.25
C SER A 876 -42.94 -5.83 14.38
N SER A 877 -44.00 -5.56 13.62
CA SER A 877 -44.07 -4.42 12.71
C SER A 877 -45.03 -3.36 13.25
N VAL A 878 -44.65 -2.09 13.10
CA VAL A 878 -45.53 -0.95 13.32
C VAL A 878 -45.45 -0.09 12.06
N THR A 879 -46.58 0.21 11.44
CA THR A 879 -46.63 0.94 10.16
C THR A 879 -47.41 2.24 10.31
N LEU A 880 -46.85 3.36 9.87
CA LEU A 880 -47.54 4.66 9.88
C LEU A 880 -48.60 4.69 8.75
N LEU A 881 -49.87 4.94 9.09
CA LEU A 881 -51.01 4.79 8.16
C LEU A 881 -51.40 6.06 7.41
N LYS A 882 -51.11 7.24 7.97
CA LYS A 882 -51.43 8.54 7.38
C LYS A 882 -50.17 9.37 7.35
N THR A 883 -49.39 9.19 6.29
CA THR A 883 -48.29 10.11 5.98
C THR A 883 -48.79 11.06 4.91
N ASP A 884 -48.80 12.37 5.16
CA ASP A 884 -48.99 13.35 4.09
C ASP A 884 -47.87 13.15 3.05
N ALA A 885 -48.17 13.34 1.76
CA ALA A 885 -47.18 13.26 0.69
C ALA A 885 -45.98 14.18 0.96
N ARG A 886 -46.23 15.32 1.63
CA ARG A 886 -45.20 16.25 2.09
C ARG A 886 -44.30 15.68 3.20
N GLU A 887 -44.85 14.94 4.15
CA GLU A 887 -44.10 14.33 5.25
C GLU A 887 -43.25 13.15 4.76
N LEU A 888 -43.78 12.37 3.81
CA LEU A 888 -43.02 11.32 3.14
C LEU A 888 -41.84 11.91 2.34
N ALA A 889 -42.05 13.04 1.64
CA ALA A 889 -40.98 13.74 0.93
C ALA A 889 -39.90 14.28 1.88
N GLU A 890 -40.29 14.82 3.04
CA GLU A 890 -39.34 15.27 4.06
C GLU A 890 -38.56 14.09 4.67
N TYR A 891 -39.20 12.96 4.92
CA TYR A 891 -38.53 11.74 5.38
C TYR A 891 -37.48 11.24 4.38
N LYS A 892 -37.86 11.13 3.10
CA LYS A 892 -36.92 10.78 2.02
C LYS A 892 -35.75 11.79 1.96
N THR A 893 -36.02 13.08 2.11
CA THR A 893 -34.98 14.12 2.16
C THR A 893 -34.03 13.93 3.34
N ALA A 894 -34.56 13.59 4.51
CA ALA A 894 -33.77 13.33 5.71
C ALA A 894 -32.85 12.10 5.54
N LEU A 895 -33.34 11.02 4.94
CA LEU A 895 -32.52 9.83 4.64
C LEU A 895 -31.39 10.15 3.65
N LEU A 896 -31.66 10.91 2.58
CA LEU A 896 -30.60 11.37 1.68
C LEU A 896 -29.59 12.26 2.41
N GLN A 897 -30.05 13.16 3.28
CA GLN A 897 -29.19 14.03 4.08
C GLN A 897 -28.29 13.20 5.01
N THR A 898 -28.79 12.11 5.59
CA THR A 898 -27.97 11.17 6.38
C THR A 898 -26.92 10.46 5.52
N ALA A 899 -27.29 9.99 4.32
CA ALA A 899 -26.38 9.25 3.44
C ALA A 899 -25.29 10.12 2.78
N PHE A 900 -25.60 11.39 2.48
CA PHE A 900 -24.75 12.23 1.63
C PHE A 900 -24.36 13.59 2.21
N GLY A 901 -25.12 14.09 3.18
CA GLY A 901 -24.98 15.45 3.68
C GLY A 901 -23.67 15.68 4.41
N GLN A 902 -23.00 16.81 4.10
CA GLN A 902 -21.82 17.27 4.82
C GLN A 902 -22.12 18.63 5.47
N ALA A 903 -22.31 18.64 6.79
CA ALA A 903 -22.61 19.87 7.52
C ALA A 903 -21.38 20.77 7.74
N GLU A 904 -20.17 20.21 7.73
CA GLU A 904 -18.91 20.94 7.98
C GLU A 904 -17.96 20.79 6.78
N LEU A 905 -17.69 21.92 6.11
CA LEU A 905 -16.89 21.99 4.88
C LEU A 905 -15.45 22.46 5.11
N GLN A 906 -15.07 22.80 6.35
CA GLN A 906 -13.70 23.18 6.72
C GLN A 906 -13.17 24.31 5.82
N LYS A 907 -12.01 24.15 5.16
CA LYS A 907 -11.42 25.16 4.25
C LYS A 907 -11.73 24.94 2.77
N ILE A 908 -12.71 24.09 2.41
CA ILE A 908 -13.07 23.85 1.01
C ILE A 908 -13.44 25.15 0.29
N PRO A 909 -14.30 26.04 0.83
CA PRO A 909 -14.67 27.28 0.15
C PRO A 909 -13.49 28.22 -0.12
N VAL A 910 -12.51 28.27 0.78
CA VAL A 910 -11.27 29.05 0.64
C VAL A 910 -10.40 28.47 -0.48
N ALA A 911 -10.20 27.15 -0.50
CA ALA A 911 -9.35 26.49 -1.49
C ALA A 911 -9.91 26.66 -2.92
N TRP A 912 -11.23 26.56 -3.08
CA TRP A 912 -11.90 26.78 -4.36
C TRP A 912 -11.84 28.25 -4.78
N GLY A 913 -12.08 29.16 -3.84
CA GLY A 913 -11.98 30.60 -4.07
C GLY A 913 -10.61 31.05 -4.55
N ARG A 914 -9.52 30.54 -3.96
CA ARG A 914 -8.14 30.76 -4.45
C ARG A 914 -7.92 30.26 -5.88
N SER A 915 -8.71 29.29 -6.33
CA SER A 915 -8.65 28.70 -7.67
C SER A 915 -9.61 29.35 -8.67
N GLN A 916 -10.26 30.47 -8.31
CA GLN A 916 -11.30 31.14 -9.09
C GLN A 916 -10.91 31.34 -10.57
N ALA A 917 -9.70 31.83 -10.86
CA ALA A 917 -9.29 32.09 -12.25
C ALA A 917 -9.38 30.86 -13.17
N SER A 918 -9.23 29.65 -12.60
CA SER A 918 -9.38 28.39 -13.32
C SER A 918 -10.82 27.86 -13.30
N LEU A 919 -11.56 28.12 -12.21
CA LEU A 919 -12.91 27.61 -11.98
C LEU A 919 -14.01 28.47 -12.60
N ASP A 920 -13.79 29.78 -12.81
CA ASP A 920 -14.76 30.67 -13.48
C ASP A 920 -15.13 30.14 -14.88
N LYS A 921 -14.20 29.44 -15.56
CA LYS A 921 -14.46 28.77 -16.85
C LYS A 921 -15.29 27.49 -16.75
N LYS A 922 -15.62 27.05 -15.53
CA LYS A 922 -16.34 25.79 -15.23
C LYS A 922 -17.61 26.05 -14.41
N MET A 923 -18.02 27.30 -14.25
CA MET A 923 -19.26 27.66 -13.59
C MET A 923 -19.96 28.80 -14.32
N THR A 924 -21.28 28.74 -14.34
CA THR A 924 -22.13 29.76 -14.95
C THR A 924 -22.82 30.53 -13.85
N ARG A 925 -22.80 31.87 -13.92
CA ARG A 925 -23.59 32.70 -12.99
C ARG A 925 -25.07 32.53 -13.32
N VAL A 926 -25.84 32.07 -12.35
CA VAL A 926 -27.29 31.89 -12.45
C VAL A 926 -27.97 33.21 -12.11
N LYS A 927 -27.58 33.82 -10.98
CA LYS A 927 -28.14 35.10 -10.54
C LYS A 927 -27.16 35.91 -9.69
N SER A 928 -27.22 37.23 -9.83
CA SER A 928 -26.59 38.18 -8.91
C SER A 928 -27.49 38.39 -7.70
N LEU A 929 -26.92 38.40 -6.50
CA LEU A 929 -27.63 38.79 -5.28
C LEU A 929 -27.20 40.18 -4.78
N ASP A 930 -26.28 40.85 -5.48
CA ASP A 930 -25.74 42.16 -5.12
C ASP A 930 -26.82 43.26 -5.09
N ASP A 931 -27.90 43.09 -5.87
CA ASP A 931 -29.01 44.05 -5.97
C ASP A 931 -30.06 43.88 -4.84
N LEU A 932 -29.90 42.90 -3.95
CA LEU A 932 -30.82 42.63 -2.85
C LEU A 932 -30.32 43.27 -1.55
N ASN A 933 -31.20 43.99 -0.87
CA ASN A 933 -30.91 44.51 0.46
C ASN A 933 -31.09 43.39 1.51
N PRO A 934 -30.03 42.97 2.23
CA PRO A 934 -30.18 41.97 3.27
C PRO A 934 -30.89 42.55 4.51
N SER A 935 -31.67 41.71 5.17
CA SER A 935 -32.09 41.95 6.56
C SER A 935 -30.92 41.64 7.49
N LEU A 936 -30.55 42.60 8.33
CA LEU A 936 -29.40 42.50 9.23
C LEU A 936 -29.85 42.14 10.65
N ASN A 937 -29.14 41.21 11.29
CA ASN A 937 -29.31 40.85 12.69
C ASN A 937 -27.97 41.04 13.42
N GLN A 938 -27.98 41.85 14.49
CA GLN A 938 -26.79 42.16 15.31
C GLN A 938 -25.58 42.65 14.49
N LEU A 939 -25.86 43.33 13.37
CA LEU A 939 -24.91 43.96 12.46
C LEU A 939 -25.33 45.41 12.19
N ALA A 940 -24.38 46.33 12.20
CA ALA A 940 -24.58 47.73 11.81
C ALA A 940 -23.70 48.08 10.59
N VAL A 941 -24.24 48.88 9.67
CA VAL A 941 -23.50 49.32 8.48
C VAL A 941 -22.50 50.42 8.84
N GLN A 942 -21.22 50.25 8.50
CA GLN A 942 -20.15 51.22 8.73
C GLN A 942 -19.14 51.21 7.57
N GLU A 943 -18.96 52.34 6.87
CA GLU A 943 -17.91 52.56 5.84
C GLU A 943 -17.77 51.39 4.84
N GLU A 944 -18.89 50.96 4.26
CA GLU A 944 -19.01 49.80 3.34
C GLU A 944 -18.76 48.41 3.96
N ALA A 945 -18.60 48.27 5.28
CA ALA A 945 -18.54 46.99 5.97
C ALA A 945 -19.66 46.83 7.01
N TYR A 946 -19.80 45.64 7.57
CA TYR A 946 -20.75 45.33 8.63
C TYR A 946 -20.00 45.19 9.96
N ARG A 947 -20.28 46.09 10.91
CA ARG A 947 -19.75 46.02 12.28
C ARG A 947 -20.55 44.99 13.08
N VAL A 948 -19.84 44.12 13.79
CA VAL A 948 -20.44 43.09 14.67
C VAL A 948 -20.86 43.74 15.99
N GLU A 949 -22.15 43.65 16.34
CA GLU A 949 -22.71 44.28 17.55
C GLU A 949 -23.19 43.29 18.62
N GLY A 950 -23.24 41.99 18.31
CA GLY A 950 -23.73 40.97 19.23
C GLY A 950 -23.17 39.58 18.96
N ALA A 951 -23.76 38.57 19.60
CA ALA A 951 -23.30 37.18 19.57
C ALA A 951 -23.80 36.37 18.36
N ASP A 952 -24.82 36.83 17.64
CA ASP A 952 -25.40 36.19 16.45
C ASP A 952 -25.43 37.13 15.22
N PRO A 953 -24.27 37.61 14.74
CA PRO A 953 -24.17 38.50 13.58
C PRO A 953 -24.52 37.78 12.28
N SER A 954 -25.60 38.20 11.62
CA SER A 954 -26.06 37.57 10.38
C SER A 954 -26.77 38.51 9.40
N MET A 955 -26.77 38.09 8.13
CA MET A 955 -27.44 38.76 7.02
C MET A 955 -28.35 37.78 6.27
N SER A 956 -29.61 38.15 6.07
CA SER A 956 -30.64 37.32 5.42
C SER A 956 -31.13 37.95 4.12
N PHE A 957 -31.14 37.17 3.04
CA PHE A 957 -31.55 37.57 1.70
C PHE A 957 -32.86 36.88 1.32
N ASP A 958 -33.87 37.65 0.90
CA ASP A 958 -35.12 37.11 0.34
C ASP A 958 -34.96 36.84 -1.15
N LEU A 959 -35.12 35.57 -1.52
CA LEU A 959 -34.98 35.06 -2.89
C LEU A 959 -36.34 34.64 -3.48
N SER A 960 -37.44 34.80 -2.74
CA SER A 960 -38.77 34.32 -3.13
C SER A 960 -39.23 34.85 -4.49
N ALA A 961 -38.82 36.08 -4.85
CA ALA A 961 -39.15 36.70 -6.13
C ALA A 961 -38.33 36.17 -7.32
N LEU A 962 -37.20 35.52 -7.06
CA LEU A 962 -36.25 35.10 -8.11
C LEU A 962 -36.62 33.78 -8.76
N LYS A 963 -37.54 33.00 -8.15
CA LYS A 963 -38.01 31.69 -8.64
C LYS A 963 -36.87 30.74 -9.02
N ILE A 964 -35.87 30.64 -8.15
CA ILE A 964 -34.68 29.79 -8.34
C ILE A 964 -34.93 28.44 -7.66
N SER A 965 -34.58 27.36 -8.34
CA SER A 965 -34.50 26.02 -7.74
C SER A 965 -33.08 25.77 -7.21
N GLY A 966 -32.93 24.99 -6.14
CA GLY A 966 -31.62 24.60 -5.65
C GLY A 966 -30.85 23.74 -6.66
N HIS A 967 -31.58 22.98 -7.48
CA HIS A 967 -31.05 22.19 -8.59
C HIS A 967 -30.34 23.04 -9.66
N ASP A 968 -30.85 24.23 -9.95
CA ASP A 968 -30.30 25.10 -11.00
C ASP A 968 -29.21 26.05 -10.48
N ALA A 969 -29.00 26.11 -9.16
CA ALA A 969 -28.09 27.03 -8.49
C ALA A 969 -27.25 26.32 -7.40
N GLY A 970 -26.34 25.44 -7.79
CA GLY A 970 -25.60 24.59 -6.85
C GLY A 970 -24.49 25.25 -6.02
N LEU A 971 -24.05 26.47 -6.36
CA LEU A 971 -22.91 27.13 -5.71
C LEU A 971 -23.28 28.54 -5.24
N LEU A 972 -22.78 28.93 -4.07
CA LEU A 972 -22.79 30.30 -3.58
C LEU A 972 -21.37 30.86 -3.66
N LYS A 973 -21.18 31.99 -4.33
CA LYS A 973 -19.88 32.67 -4.44
C LYS A 973 -20.00 34.09 -3.93
N PHE A 974 -19.01 34.52 -3.15
CA PHE A 974 -18.88 35.90 -2.66
C PHE A 974 -17.42 36.19 -2.28
N GLU A 975 -17.09 37.46 -2.15
CA GLU A 975 -15.84 37.94 -1.56
C GLU A 975 -16.05 38.24 -0.08
N PHE A 976 -15.18 37.69 0.76
CA PHE A 976 -15.19 37.92 2.20
C PHE A 976 -13.96 38.71 2.62
N ARG A 977 -14.13 39.66 3.54
CA ARG A 977 -13.01 40.36 4.20
C ARG A 977 -13.31 40.53 5.68
N CYS A 978 -12.38 40.09 6.53
CA CYS A 978 -12.46 40.25 7.99
C CYS A 978 -11.53 41.38 8.45
N SER A 979 -12.07 42.36 9.16
CA SER A 979 -11.31 43.46 9.78
C SER A 979 -11.23 43.26 11.30
N GLY A 980 -10.09 43.61 11.89
CA GLY A 980 -9.83 43.40 13.33
C GLY A 980 -9.81 41.93 13.74
N ARG A 981 -9.16 41.07 12.93
CA ARG A 981 -9.13 39.61 13.10
C ARG A 981 -8.51 39.20 14.45
N ALA A 982 -9.32 38.63 15.34
CA ALA A 982 -8.89 38.11 16.64
C ALA A 982 -8.79 36.58 16.69
N ALA A 983 -9.50 35.88 15.79
CA ALA A 983 -9.47 34.43 15.62
C ALA A 983 -9.65 34.04 14.14
N GLU A 984 -9.67 32.74 13.83
CA GLU A 984 -10.07 32.28 12.49
C GLU A 984 -11.59 32.44 12.30
N PRO A 985 -12.06 33.24 11.32
CA PRO A 985 -13.50 33.43 11.10
C PRO A 985 -14.16 32.13 10.66
N ARG A 986 -15.28 31.79 11.28
CA ARG A 986 -16.11 30.65 10.95
C ARG A 986 -17.46 31.14 10.49
N MET A 987 -17.92 30.63 9.37
CA MET A 987 -19.18 31.04 8.74
C MET A 987 -20.17 29.90 8.72
N GLN A 988 -21.44 30.23 8.85
CA GLN A 988 -22.55 29.30 8.61
C GLN A 988 -23.48 29.89 7.56
N VAL A 989 -23.91 29.06 6.61
CA VAL A 989 -24.85 29.46 5.56
C VAL A 989 -26.10 28.60 5.73
N PHE A 990 -27.23 29.24 5.98
CA PHE A 990 -28.55 28.63 6.06
C PHE A 990 -29.34 28.89 4.77
N TRP A 991 -30.25 27.98 4.47
CA TRP A 991 -31.21 28.14 3.38
C TRP A 991 -32.58 27.58 3.74
N TRP A 992 -33.63 28.08 3.08
CA TRP A 992 -34.98 27.55 3.20
C TRP A 992 -35.78 27.77 1.91
N GLY A 993 -36.81 26.96 1.72
CA GLY A 993 -37.62 27.00 0.52
C GLY A 993 -38.89 26.16 0.61
N ASP A 994 -39.68 26.19 -0.47
CA ASP A 994 -40.92 25.44 -0.61
C ASP A 994 -41.90 25.64 0.56
N GLY A 995 -42.12 24.62 1.38
CA GLY A 995 -43.02 24.68 2.53
C GLY A 995 -42.42 25.27 3.80
N GLN A 996 -41.11 25.54 3.82
CA GLN A 996 -40.38 26.08 4.98
C GLN A 996 -40.52 27.61 5.05
N GLN A 997 -40.52 28.15 6.27
CA GLN A 997 -40.77 29.57 6.55
C GLN A 997 -39.53 30.35 6.98
N GLY A 998 -38.42 29.67 7.31
CA GLY A 998 -37.20 30.31 7.78
C GLY A 998 -36.03 29.34 7.93
N PRO A 999 -34.86 29.83 8.38
CA PRO A 999 -33.63 29.04 8.48
C PRO A 999 -33.78 27.86 9.46
N PHE A 1000 -33.15 26.75 9.13
CA PHE A 1000 -33.21 25.50 9.89
C PHE A 1000 -31.82 24.85 9.94
N GLU A 1001 -31.43 24.31 11.10
CA GLU A 1001 -30.08 23.80 11.34
C GLU A 1001 -29.68 22.68 10.36
N ALA A 1002 -30.60 21.76 10.05
CA ALA A 1002 -30.31 20.69 9.09
C ALA A 1002 -30.19 21.20 7.63
N SER A 1003 -30.67 22.41 7.35
CA SER A 1003 -30.52 23.13 6.07
C SER A 1003 -29.43 24.19 6.18
N SER A 1004 -28.24 23.77 6.63
CA SER A 1004 -27.08 24.66 6.75
C SER A 1004 -25.75 23.96 6.50
N VAL A 1005 -24.73 24.74 6.18
CA VAL A 1005 -23.32 24.30 6.15
C VAL A 1005 -22.44 25.28 6.92
N ARG A 1006 -21.41 24.76 7.58
CA ARG A 1006 -20.38 25.51 8.30
C ARG A 1006 -19.02 25.38 7.60
N PHE A 1007 -18.19 26.42 7.70
CA PHE A 1007 -16.81 26.41 7.17
C PHE A 1007 -15.92 27.48 7.80
N ASN A 1008 -14.61 27.29 7.68
CA ASN A 1008 -13.60 28.28 8.06
C ASN A 1008 -13.34 29.23 6.88
N ALA A 1009 -13.49 30.53 7.10
CA ALA A 1009 -13.34 31.57 6.09
C ALA A 1009 -11.97 32.26 6.18
N GLU A 1010 -11.48 32.75 5.03
CA GLU A 1010 -10.31 33.61 4.90
C GLU A 1010 -10.61 34.73 3.92
N ASP A 1011 -9.83 35.81 3.97
CA ASP A 1011 -10.01 36.94 3.07
C ASP A 1011 -9.84 36.53 1.60
N GLY A 1012 -10.75 37.01 0.75
CA GLY A 1012 -10.78 36.75 -0.69
C GLY A 1012 -12.10 36.11 -1.14
N THR A 1013 -12.08 35.54 -2.35
CA THR A 1013 -13.24 34.82 -2.88
C THR A 1013 -13.48 33.54 -2.09
N LEU A 1014 -14.74 33.25 -1.78
CA LEU A 1014 -15.21 31.99 -1.21
C LEU A 1014 -16.25 31.37 -2.17
N ILE A 1015 -16.15 30.06 -2.39
CA ILE A 1015 -17.09 29.30 -3.23
C ILE A 1015 -17.66 28.14 -2.41
N VAL A 1016 -18.92 28.24 -2.01
CA VAL A 1016 -19.60 27.28 -1.14
C VAL A 1016 -20.44 26.29 -1.98
N PRO A 1017 -20.17 24.98 -1.91
CA PRO A 1017 -20.98 23.96 -2.58
C PRO A 1017 -22.29 23.69 -1.84
N LEU A 1018 -23.35 24.45 -2.14
CA LEU A 1018 -24.68 24.20 -1.59
C LEU A 1018 -25.27 22.90 -2.14
N ASP A 1019 -24.98 22.58 -3.40
CA ASP A 1019 -25.36 21.33 -4.07
C ASP A 1019 -24.83 20.06 -3.40
N ALA A 1020 -23.86 20.15 -2.50
CA ALA A 1020 -23.41 19.01 -1.71
C ALA A 1020 -24.42 18.58 -0.63
N SER A 1021 -25.46 19.38 -0.36
CA SER A 1021 -26.59 19.00 0.51
C SER A 1021 -27.81 18.57 -0.31
N PRO A 1022 -28.37 17.37 -0.04
CA PRO A 1022 -29.66 16.95 -0.60
C PRO A 1022 -30.80 17.95 -0.31
N ARG A 1023 -30.80 18.56 0.87
CA ARG A 1023 -31.80 19.56 1.28
C ARG A 1023 -31.74 20.84 0.48
N TRP A 1024 -30.59 21.20 -0.09
CA TRP A 1024 -30.51 22.30 -1.06
C TRP A 1024 -30.96 21.81 -2.44
N LEU A 1025 -30.35 20.72 -2.91
CA LEU A 1025 -30.52 20.22 -4.28
C LEU A 1025 -31.98 19.95 -4.65
N MET A 1026 -32.80 19.50 -3.70
CA MET A 1026 -34.21 19.15 -3.95
C MET A 1026 -35.20 20.32 -3.83
N LEU A 1027 -34.77 21.51 -3.40
CA LEU A 1027 -35.66 22.68 -3.31
C LEU A 1027 -36.13 23.10 -4.71
N GLN A 1028 -37.45 23.14 -4.89
CA GLN A 1028 -38.06 23.63 -6.12
C GLN A 1028 -38.08 25.16 -6.14
N HIS A 1029 -38.33 25.78 -4.98
CA HIS A 1029 -38.35 27.23 -4.81
C HIS A 1029 -37.53 27.63 -3.58
N VAL A 1030 -36.33 28.16 -3.82
CA VAL A 1030 -35.51 28.78 -2.77
C VAL A 1030 -36.14 30.11 -2.37
N LYS A 1031 -36.48 30.26 -1.09
CA LYS A 1031 -37.10 31.48 -0.55
C LYS A 1031 -36.10 32.41 0.12
N GLY A 1032 -35.01 31.88 0.69
CA GLY A 1032 -33.99 32.73 1.25
C GLY A 1032 -32.71 32.01 1.64
N ILE A 1033 -31.67 32.83 1.81
CA ILE A 1033 -30.34 32.45 2.30
C ILE A 1033 -29.99 33.36 3.46
N ARG A 1034 -29.42 32.80 4.52
CA ARG A 1034 -28.87 33.55 5.65
C ARG A 1034 -27.39 33.20 5.83
N ILE A 1035 -26.54 34.22 5.96
CA ILE A 1035 -25.10 34.08 6.12
C ILE A 1035 -24.71 34.64 7.49
N ASP A 1036 -24.05 33.80 8.28
CA ASP A 1036 -23.71 34.06 9.68
C ASP A 1036 -22.21 34.05 9.87
N LEU A 1037 -21.71 34.93 10.74
CA LEU A 1037 -20.40 34.76 11.37
C LEU A 1037 -20.62 33.95 12.67
N ASP A 1038 -20.52 32.62 12.54
CA ASP A 1038 -20.76 31.60 13.58
C ASP A 1038 -19.97 31.86 14.87
N ASN A 1039 -18.78 32.48 14.74
CA ASN A 1039 -17.98 32.94 15.87
C ASN A 1039 -17.82 34.46 15.87
N ALA A 1040 -18.84 35.16 16.35
CA ALA A 1040 -18.93 36.63 16.37
C ALA A 1040 -17.64 37.38 16.77
N GLY A 1041 -16.87 36.85 17.74
CA GLY A 1041 -15.63 37.46 18.21
C GLY A 1041 -14.43 37.36 17.25
N ALA A 1042 -14.54 36.69 16.09
CA ALA A 1042 -13.42 36.53 15.17
C ALA A 1042 -13.08 37.79 14.37
N CYS A 1043 -14.08 38.64 14.08
CA CYS A 1043 -13.93 39.88 13.32
C CYS A 1043 -14.62 41.03 14.07
N SER A 1044 -13.99 42.19 14.16
CA SER A 1044 -14.67 43.40 14.67
C SER A 1044 -15.67 43.96 13.64
N SER A 1045 -15.36 43.79 12.35
CA SER A 1045 -16.26 44.04 11.23
C SER A 1045 -15.91 43.11 10.07
N PHE A 1046 -16.86 42.83 9.19
CA PHE A 1046 -16.61 42.06 7.97
C PHE A 1046 -17.38 42.60 6.77
N LYS A 1047 -16.91 42.29 5.56
CA LYS A 1047 -17.55 42.67 4.30
C LYS A 1047 -17.85 41.42 3.47
N VAL A 1048 -19.02 41.38 2.85
CA VAL A 1048 -19.45 40.37 1.88
C VAL A 1048 -19.84 41.09 0.59
N ASP A 1049 -19.05 40.89 -0.47
CA ASP A 1049 -19.22 41.53 -1.78
C ASP A 1049 -19.40 40.48 -2.89
N ASN A 1050 -19.86 40.90 -4.07
CA ASN A 1050 -19.95 40.06 -5.28
C ASN A 1050 -20.72 38.74 -5.06
N LEU A 1051 -21.81 38.82 -4.28
CA LEU A 1051 -22.64 37.69 -3.91
C LEU A 1051 -23.44 37.22 -5.12
N GLY A 1052 -23.33 35.93 -5.43
CA GLY A 1052 -24.06 35.35 -6.53
C GLY A 1052 -24.26 33.85 -6.41
N LEU A 1053 -25.32 33.39 -7.06
CA LEU A 1053 -25.61 31.97 -7.25
C LEU A 1053 -25.05 31.51 -8.59
N TYR A 1054 -24.38 30.38 -8.57
CA TYR A 1054 -23.68 29.79 -9.70
C TYR A 1054 -24.04 28.32 -9.85
N GLN A 1055 -23.84 27.79 -11.05
CA GLN A 1055 -24.02 26.38 -11.38
C GLN A 1055 -22.77 25.82 -12.04
N ARG A 1056 -22.38 24.59 -11.67
CA ARG A 1056 -21.27 23.88 -12.32
C ARG A 1056 -21.61 23.64 -13.80
N GLN A 1057 -20.70 23.95 -14.72
CA GLN A 1057 -20.86 23.65 -16.14
C GLN A 1057 -20.60 22.15 -16.39
N HIS A 1058 -21.49 21.53 -17.16
CA HIS A 1058 -21.44 20.13 -17.57
C HIS A 1058 -20.51 19.90 -18.76
#